data_AF-A0A2D7QUB9-F1
#
_entry.id   AF-A0A2D7QUB9-F1
#
_cell.length_a   1.000
_cell.length_b   1.000
_cell.length_c   1.000
_cell.angle_alpha   90.00
_cell.angle_beta   90.00
_cell.angle_gamma   90.00
#
_symmetry.space_group_name_H-M   'P 1'
#
loop_
_entity.id
_entity.type
_entity.pdbx_description
1 polymer ?
#
loop_
_entity_poly.entity_id
_entity_poly.type
_entity_poly.pdbx_seq_one_letter_code
_entity_poly.pdbx_strand_id
1 'polypeptide(L)'
;MYTQSLYKILENHIKPKVLKRNNKYKKWEYGYNIEHDVVVISKTGEVGEVYEIQGLKIALPKEKNIQKFKSDRFEYIPLPKELKRIKTIFDWEEYPLDFKETWYDYIDQEFSRREEGFWFYNNNKPIYITGTQYMYLQWSKIDVGKPDFRESNRLFFIFWEACKADTRCYGMCYLKNRRSGFSFMASGETVNLATLNSDSRYGILSKSGPDAKTMFTDKVVPISVNYPFFFKPIQDGMDRPKTELAYRVPATKLTRRKLISNESSTELQGLDTTIDWKNTGDNSYDGEKLKLLVHDESGKWERPNNILNNWRVTKTCLRLGSRIIGKCMMGSTCNALDKGGDNFKKLYYDSDVTKRNANGQTRSGLYSLFIPMEWNYEGYINSYGIPVFDTPTDLVKGPHGLPITQGVINYWQNEVDGLKDDQDALNEFYRQFPRTEEHAFRDEAKSSLFNLTKIYEQIDWNADLKHSSVVTQGNFQWMGGVKDTSVIFVPQNNGRFFVSWIPPQRLQNNVIQKLGKKYPGNDNLGAFGCDSYDISGTVDKRGSKGALHGLTKFSMEDVPPNHFFLEYIARPQTAEIFFEDVLMACVFYGMPILAENNKPRLLYHFKRRGYRGYAMNRPDKIYNKLSVTEREIGGIPNSSEDIKQAHAAAIESYIETYVGLRGDNTYGDVYFQRTLNDWARFDINNRTTHDASISSGLAIMACNKNKYRPIPQIIRQNYDLGIKKFDNSGLLSKIID
;
A
#
# COMPACT_ATOMS: atom_id res chain seq x y z
N MET A 1 -17.60 17.16 0.93
CA MET A 1 -17.41 17.03 2.38
C MET A 1 -16.65 15.75 2.63
N TYR A 2 -15.48 15.86 3.23
CA TYR A 2 -14.58 14.76 3.50
C TYR A 2 -15.19 13.79 4.52
N THR A 3 -15.09 12.48 4.25
CA THR A 3 -15.44 11.43 5.20
C THR A 3 -14.16 10.79 5.72
N GLN A 4 -13.92 10.92 7.01
CA GLN A 4 -12.74 10.35 7.66
C GLN A 4 -12.80 8.81 7.70
N SER A 5 -11.73 8.16 7.24
CA SER A 5 -11.56 6.70 7.21
C SER A 5 -10.23 6.20 7.79
N LEU A 6 -9.28 7.09 8.16
CA LEU A 6 -7.92 6.70 8.61
C LEU A 6 -7.92 5.94 9.95
N TYR A 7 -8.85 6.26 10.87
CA TYR A 7 -9.05 5.49 12.08
C TYR A 7 -10.53 5.37 12.42
N LYS A 8 -10.88 4.34 13.21
CA LYS A 8 -12.21 4.13 13.77
C LYS A 8 -12.12 3.95 15.27
N ILE A 9 -13.11 4.45 16.00
CA ILE A 9 -13.28 4.14 17.42
C ILE A 9 -14.23 2.96 17.50
N LEU A 10 -13.77 1.84 18.05
CA LEU A 10 -14.56 0.61 18.15
C LEU A 10 -15.36 0.60 19.44
N GLU A 11 -16.63 1.00 19.35
CA GLU A 11 -17.56 0.89 20.47
C GLU A 11 -17.79 -0.58 20.84
N ASN A 12 -17.73 -0.88 22.14
CA ASN A 12 -18.04 -2.20 22.70
C ASN A 12 -17.20 -3.38 22.18
N HIS A 13 -16.03 -3.14 21.54
CA HIS A 13 -15.09 -4.20 21.16
C HIS A 13 -14.72 -5.08 22.36
N ILE A 14 -14.47 -4.43 23.50
CA ILE A 14 -14.42 -5.07 24.81
C ILE A 14 -15.77 -4.88 25.48
N LYS A 15 -16.41 -5.97 25.91
CA LYS A 15 -17.71 -5.92 26.60
C LYS A 15 -17.64 -4.94 27.79
N PRO A 16 -18.57 -3.98 27.94
CA PRO A 16 -18.50 -2.95 28.97
C PRO A 16 -18.37 -3.47 30.41
N LYS A 17 -19.02 -4.60 30.71
CA LYS A 17 -18.92 -5.27 32.03
C LYS A 17 -17.49 -5.77 32.30
N VAL A 18 -16.83 -6.36 31.30
CA VAL A 18 -15.46 -6.86 31.41
C VAL A 18 -14.48 -5.71 31.53
N LEU A 19 -14.64 -4.68 30.70
CA LEU A 19 -13.82 -3.46 30.74
C LEU A 19 -13.86 -2.80 32.12
N LYS A 20 -15.07 -2.53 32.66
CA LYS A 20 -15.24 -1.92 33.98
C LYS A 20 -14.62 -2.77 35.09
N ARG A 21 -14.83 -4.09 35.06
CA ARG A 21 -14.25 -5.01 36.05
C ARG A 21 -12.73 -5.02 35.99
N ASN A 22 -12.15 -5.18 34.81
CA ASN A 22 -10.70 -5.27 34.64
C ASN A 22 -10.00 -3.95 34.97
N ASN A 23 -10.60 -2.80 34.60
CA ASN A 23 -10.10 -1.49 35.01
C ASN A 23 -10.14 -1.32 36.54
N LYS A 24 -11.24 -1.72 37.21
CA LYS A 24 -11.36 -1.64 38.69
C LYS A 24 -10.22 -2.38 39.40
N TYR A 25 -9.79 -3.51 38.85
CA TYR A 25 -8.69 -4.32 39.40
C TYR A 25 -7.32 -4.05 38.75
N LYS A 26 -7.22 -3.05 37.86
CA LYS A 26 -6.00 -2.72 37.10
C LYS A 26 -5.34 -3.93 36.42
N LYS A 27 -6.15 -4.77 35.77
CA LYS A 27 -5.73 -6.07 35.21
C LYS A 27 -5.22 -6.02 33.77
N TRP A 28 -5.20 -4.86 33.12
CA TRP A 28 -4.73 -4.76 31.75
C TRP A 28 -3.20 -4.68 31.71
N GLU A 29 -2.59 -5.63 31.02
CA GLU A 29 -1.14 -5.65 30.83
C GLU A 29 -0.76 -4.95 29.53
N TYR A 30 0.35 -4.21 29.53
CA TYR A 30 0.92 -3.60 28.33
C TYR A 30 1.37 -4.70 27.36
N GLY A 31 0.84 -4.69 26.13
CA GLY A 31 1.13 -5.70 25.12
C GLY A 31 -0.10 -6.23 24.40
N TYR A 32 0.07 -7.30 23.62
CA TYR A 32 -1.04 -7.93 22.90
C TYR A 32 -1.89 -8.80 23.83
N ASN A 33 -3.19 -8.48 23.92
CA ASN A 33 -4.18 -9.28 24.62
C ASN A 33 -4.88 -10.23 23.63
N ILE A 34 -4.68 -11.53 23.83
CA ILE A 34 -5.20 -12.58 22.95
C ILE A 34 -6.72 -12.72 23.06
N GLU A 35 -7.28 -12.64 24.27
CA GLU A 35 -8.72 -12.86 24.52
C GLU A 35 -9.60 -11.84 23.80
N HIS A 36 -9.13 -10.60 23.72
CA HIS A 36 -9.86 -9.49 23.13
C HIS A 36 -9.29 -9.05 21.78
N ASP A 37 -8.26 -9.70 21.26
CA ASP A 37 -7.56 -9.34 20.03
C ASP A 37 -7.28 -7.83 19.95
N VAL A 38 -6.55 -7.30 20.93
CA VAL A 38 -6.25 -5.87 21.04
C VAL A 38 -4.85 -5.65 21.60
N VAL A 39 -4.15 -4.65 21.10
CA VAL A 39 -2.86 -4.22 21.66
C VAL A 39 -3.12 -3.14 22.71
N VAL A 40 -2.81 -3.44 23.96
CA VAL A 40 -2.91 -2.50 25.07
C VAL A 40 -1.64 -1.68 25.14
N ILE A 41 -1.75 -0.37 24.92
CA ILE A 41 -0.62 0.57 25.08
C ILE A 41 -0.63 1.29 26.43
N SER A 42 -1.63 1.01 27.27
CA SER A 42 -1.70 1.53 28.63
C SER A 42 -0.73 0.82 29.56
N LYS A 43 -0.02 1.59 30.38
CA LYS A 43 0.88 1.09 31.42
C LYS A 43 0.30 1.21 32.84
N THR A 44 -0.89 1.81 32.97
CA THR A 44 -1.53 2.07 34.28
C THR A 44 -2.41 0.91 34.78
N GLY A 45 -2.59 -0.13 33.97
CA GLY A 45 -3.52 -1.23 34.24
C GLY A 45 -4.97 -0.96 33.85
N GLU A 46 -5.28 0.24 33.34
CA GLU A 46 -6.63 0.66 32.92
C GLU A 46 -6.63 1.08 31.45
N VAL A 47 -7.66 0.67 30.70
CA VAL A 47 -7.85 1.04 29.29
C VAL A 47 -9.13 1.83 29.08
N GLY A 48 -9.08 2.77 28.13
CA GLY A 48 -10.19 3.61 27.71
C GLY A 48 -10.74 3.18 26.35
N GLU A 49 -10.71 4.09 25.38
CA GLU A 49 -11.17 3.86 24.02
C GLU A 49 -10.29 2.85 23.27
N VAL A 50 -10.90 2.11 22.33
CA VAL A 50 -10.21 1.20 21.42
C VAL A 50 -10.23 1.78 20.01
N TYR A 51 -9.06 2.03 19.46
CA TYR A 51 -8.86 2.58 18.13
C TYR A 51 -8.55 1.44 17.16
N GLU A 52 -9.11 1.49 15.96
CA GLU A 52 -8.68 0.69 14.83
C GLU A 52 -7.97 1.59 13.82
N ILE A 53 -6.67 1.36 13.62
CA ILE A 53 -5.84 2.08 12.64
C ILE A 53 -5.24 1.05 11.70
N GLN A 54 -5.55 1.12 10.40
CA GLN A 54 -5.05 0.17 9.39
C GLN A 54 -5.26 -1.31 9.78
N GLY A 55 -6.42 -1.63 10.38
CA GLY A 55 -6.77 -2.97 10.85
C GLY A 55 -6.14 -3.39 12.19
N LEU A 56 -5.26 -2.58 12.78
CA LEU A 56 -4.69 -2.82 14.11
C LEU A 56 -5.59 -2.20 15.19
N LYS A 57 -6.04 -3.03 16.13
CA LYS A 57 -6.86 -2.61 17.27
C LYS A 57 -5.97 -2.25 18.45
N ILE A 58 -6.11 -1.04 18.98
CA ILE A 58 -5.23 -0.43 19.98
C ILE A 58 -6.08 0.11 21.12
N ALA A 59 -5.90 -0.42 22.33
CA ALA A 59 -6.56 0.08 23.52
C ALA A 59 -5.72 1.20 24.16
N LEU A 60 -6.27 2.42 24.17
CA LEU A 60 -5.65 3.59 24.76
C LEU A 60 -5.72 3.55 26.29
N PRO A 61 -4.88 4.30 27.02
CA PRO A 61 -5.05 4.49 28.44
C PRO A 61 -6.42 5.07 28.77
N LYS A 62 -6.88 4.84 30.00
CA LYS A 62 -8.05 5.53 30.53
C LYS A 62 -7.69 6.98 30.87
N GLU A 63 -8.62 7.90 30.62
CA GLU A 63 -8.48 9.32 30.95
C GLU A 63 -8.15 9.53 32.44
N LYS A 64 -7.06 10.23 32.71
CA LYS A 64 -6.59 10.57 34.06
C LYS A 64 -5.68 11.80 34.01
N ASN A 65 -5.77 12.68 35.02
CA ASN A 65 -4.89 13.84 35.19
C ASN A 65 -4.79 14.74 33.94
N ILE A 66 -5.93 15.09 33.35
CA ILE A 66 -5.99 15.86 32.10
C ILE A 66 -5.54 17.31 32.35
N GLN A 67 -4.46 17.74 31.69
CA GLN A 67 -3.95 19.10 31.78
C GLN A 67 -4.85 20.08 30.99
N LYS A 68 -5.23 21.19 31.60
CA LYS A 68 -5.91 22.30 30.91
C LYS A 68 -4.92 23.43 30.65
N PHE A 69 -4.71 23.77 29.38
CA PHE A 69 -3.92 24.91 28.95
C PHE A 69 -4.78 26.15 28.78
N LYS A 70 -4.18 27.35 28.81
CA LYS A 70 -4.92 28.62 28.70
C LYS A 70 -5.55 28.78 27.32
N SER A 71 -4.84 28.38 26.26
CA SER A 71 -5.35 28.45 24.90
C SER A 71 -6.14 27.23 24.46
N ASP A 72 -6.44 26.28 25.37
CA ASP A 72 -7.20 25.06 25.09
C ASP A 72 -6.62 24.24 23.91
N ARG A 73 -5.28 24.25 23.83
CA ARG A 73 -4.44 23.49 22.89
C ARG A 73 -3.11 23.18 23.57
N PHE A 74 -2.33 22.27 22.99
CA PHE A 74 -1.01 21.94 23.53
C PHE A 74 -0.11 23.18 23.56
N GLU A 75 0.50 23.46 24.71
CA GLU A 75 1.47 24.54 24.88
C GLU A 75 2.77 23.96 25.42
N TYR A 76 3.90 24.42 24.88
CA TYR A 76 5.22 24.09 25.43
C TYR A 76 5.35 24.64 26.86
N ILE A 77 5.72 23.78 27.79
CA ILE A 77 5.95 24.17 29.19
C ILE A 77 7.43 24.52 29.34
N PRO A 78 7.82 25.77 29.59
CA PRO A 78 9.23 26.11 29.74
C PRO A 78 9.82 25.44 30.98
N LEU A 79 11.04 24.88 30.82
CA LEU A 79 11.81 24.39 31.96
C LEU A 79 12.01 25.53 32.98
N PRO A 80 11.78 25.28 34.29
CA PRO A 80 12.01 26.26 35.34
C PRO A 80 13.39 26.91 35.25
N LYS A 81 13.49 28.21 35.58
CA LYS A 81 14.72 29.00 35.40
C LYS A 81 15.88 28.44 36.22
N GLU A 82 15.55 27.91 37.38
CA GLU A 82 16.42 27.26 38.35
C GLU A 82 17.05 26.00 37.72
N LEU A 83 16.21 25.09 37.22
CA LEU A 83 16.66 23.85 36.56
C LEU A 83 17.36 24.11 35.22
N LYS A 84 17.00 25.18 34.51
CA LYS A 84 17.63 25.55 33.23
C LYS A 84 19.10 25.93 33.35
N ARG A 85 19.55 26.36 34.54
CA ARG A 85 20.96 26.70 34.80
C ARG A 85 21.83 25.45 34.96
N ILE A 86 21.22 24.31 35.27
CA ILE A 86 21.88 23.04 35.54
C ILE A 86 22.05 22.31 34.21
N LYS A 87 23.29 22.07 33.80
CA LYS A 87 23.60 21.48 32.49
C LYS A 87 23.87 19.99 32.59
N THR A 88 24.42 19.54 33.71
CA THR A 88 24.82 18.14 33.92
C THR A 88 24.30 17.62 35.25
N ILE A 89 24.31 16.29 35.39
CA ILE A 89 23.98 15.64 36.66
C ILE A 89 25.04 15.95 37.75
N PHE A 90 26.28 16.24 37.36
CA PHE A 90 27.33 16.67 38.28
C PHE A 90 27.02 18.05 38.86
N ASP A 91 26.58 18.98 38.01
CA ASP A 91 26.14 20.30 38.46
C ASP A 91 24.98 20.15 39.45
N TRP A 92 24.04 19.22 39.20
CA TRP A 92 22.92 18.92 40.10
C TRP A 92 23.41 18.44 41.47
N GLU A 93 24.43 17.58 41.50
CA GLU A 93 24.92 17.02 42.76
C GLU A 93 25.51 18.06 43.71
N GLU A 94 26.07 19.14 43.18
CA GLU A 94 26.64 20.26 43.97
C GLU A 94 25.58 21.12 44.69
N TYR A 95 24.29 21.05 44.29
CA TYR A 95 23.24 21.84 44.94
C TYR A 95 22.86 21.30 46.33
N PRO A 96 22.47 22.18 47.29
CA PRO A 96 22.00 21.76 48.61
C PRO A 96 20.78 20.82 48.55
N LEU A 97 20.63 19.95 49.55
CA LEU A 97 19.53 18.98 49.64
C LEU A 97 18.16 19.66 49.61
N ASP A 98 17.98 20.74 50.38
CA ASP A 98 16.72 21.51 50.44
C ASP A 98 16.29 22.01 49.05
N PHE A 99 17.24 22.39 48.19
CA PHE A 99 16.94 22.77 46.81
C PHE A 99 16.50 21.55 45.99
N LYS A 100 17.19 20.41 46.11
CA LYS A 100 16.84 19.17 45.40
C LYS A 100 15.43 18.69 45.76
N GLU A 101 15.09 18.72 47.06
CA GLU A 101 13.77 18.31 47.56
C GLU A 101 12.61 19.09 46.93
N THR A 102 12.79 20.39 46.66
CA THR A 102 11.74 21.19 45.99
C THR A 102 11.45 20.80 44.55
N TRP A 103 12.33 20.03 43.91
CA TRP A 103 12.24 19.71 42.47
C TRP A 103 12.08 18.21 42.16
N TYR A 104 12.22 17.32 43.15
CA TYR A 104 12.04 15.87 42.91
C TYR A 104 10.66 15.55 42.33
N ASP A 105 9.58 16.10 42.90
CA ASP A 105 8.22 15.88 42.40
C ASP A 105 8.03 16.32 40.94
N TYR A 106 8.66 17.43 40.56
CA TYR A 106 8.63 17.93 39.18
C TYR A 106 9.36 16.97 38.23
N ILE A 107 10.56 16.52 38.61
CA ILE A 107 11.38 15.62 37.80
C ILE A 107 10.67 14.25 37.66
N ASP A 108 10.16 13.70 38.76
CA ASP A 108 9.41 12.43 38.77
C ASP A 108 8.14 12.50 37.92
N GLN A 109 7.46 13.66 37.92
CA GLN A 109 6.32 13.88 37.05
C GLN A 109 6.73 13.89 35.56
N GLU A 110 7.87 14.47 35.19
CA GLU A 110 8.37 14.43 33.82
C GLU A 110 8.72 13.00 33.37
N PHE A 111 9.32 12.19 34.24
CA PHE A 111 9.55 10.76 33.99
C PHE A 111 8.23 9.99 33.86
N SER A 112 7.24 10.30 34.68
CA SER A 112 5.90 9.69 34.60
C SER A 112 5.22 10.02 33.27
N ARG A 113 5.28 11.27 32.80
CA ARG A 113 4.74 11.69 31.48
C ARG A 113 5.47 11.01 30.31
N ARG A 114 6.78 10.83 30.45
CA ARG A 114 7.61 10.12 29.47
C ARG A 114 7.26 8.63 29.39
N GLU A 115 6.87 8.00 30.49
CA GLU A 115 6.58 6.57 30.55
C GLU A 115 5.12 6.25 30.22
N GLU A 116 4.17 6.93 30.89
CA GLU A 116 2.72 6.68 30.81
C GLU A 116 2.01 7.48 29.71
N GLY A 117 2.68 8.51 29.17
CA GLY A 117 2.10 9.49 28.26
C GLY A 117 1.44 10.67 28.96
N PHE A 118 0.73 11.49 28.20
CA PHE A 118 0.20 12.77 28.68
C PHE A 118 -1.20 13.05 28.14
N TRP A 119 -2.08 13.52 29.03
CA TRP A 119 -3.44 13.93 28.72
C TRP A 119 -3.58 15.43 28.80
N PHE A 120 -4.21 16.04 27.80
CA PHE A 120 -4.54 17.47 27.84
C PHE A 120 -5.84 17.77 27.12
N TYR A 121 -6.42 18.94 27.40
CA TYR A 121 -7.55 19.46 26.63
C TYR A 121 -7.10 20.13 25.34
N ASN A 122 -7.69 19.72 24.22
CA ASN A 122 -7.53 20.35 22.92
C ASN A 122 -8.92 20.59 22.32
N ASN A 123 -9.28 21.85 22.10
CA ASN A 123 -10.61 22.24 21.64
C ASN A 123 -11.72 21.60 22.51
N ASN A 124 -11.60 21.74 23.84
CA ASN A 124 -12.48 21.21 24.89
C ASN A 124 -12.63 19.69 24.92
N LYS A 125 -11.80 18.94 24.19
CA LYS A 125 -11.79 17.46 24.22
C LYS A 125 -10.53 16.93 24.89
N PRO A 126 -10.63 15.92 25.77
CA PRO A 126 -9.46 15.26 26.31
C PRO A 126 -8.75 14.48 25.20
N ILE A 127 -7.46 14.74 25.02
CA ILE A 127 -6.62 14.04 24.05
C ILE A 127 -5.43 13.40 24.78
N TYR A 128 -5.19 12.14 24.45
CA TYR A 128 -4.00 11.40 24.86
C TYR A 128 -2.91 11.47 23.80
N ILE A 129 -1.70 11.78 24.23
CA ILE A 129 -0.46 11.60 23.47
C ILE A 129 0.45 10.60 24.18
N THR A 130 1.16 9.77 23.42
CA THR A 130 2.07 8.78 24.00
C THR A 130 3.28 9.45 24.64
N GLY A 131 3.98 8.75 25.53
CA GLY A 131 5.20 9.26 26.15
C GLY A 131 6.27 9.68 25.14
N THR A 132 6.44 8.90 24.06
CA THR A 132 7.29 9.27 22.92
C THR A 132 6.86 10.59 22.27
N GLN A 133 5.55 10.77 22.02
CA GLN A 133 5.06 12.01 21.43
C GLN A 133 5.22 13.20 22.37
N TYR A 134 4.99 13.00 23.67
CA TYR A 134 5.25 14.01 24.69
C TYR A 134 6.71 14.45 24.67
N MET A 135 7.65 13.50 24.65
CA MET A 135 9.09 13.80 24.52
C MET A 135 9.41 14.56 23.23
N TYR A 136 8.76 14.19 22.12
CA TYR A 136 8.93 14.89 20.85
C TYR A 136 8.43 16.34 20.90
N LEU A 137 7.24 16.58 21.44
CA LEU A 137 6.63 17.92 21.54
C LEU A 137 7.35 18.82 22.57
N GLN A 138 7.63 18.27 23.74
CA GLN A 138 8.13 19.01 24.88
C GLN A 138 9.66 19.19 24.80
N TRP A 139 10.40 18.11 24.53
CA TRP A 139 11.84 18.06 24.77
C TRP A 139 12.71 18.00 23.51
N SER A 140 12.16 17.63 22.34
CA SER A 140 12.93 17.70 21.09
C SER A 140 13.06 19.13 20.58
N LYS A 141 14.16 19.36 19.85
CA LYS A 141 14.42 20.59 19.07
C LYS A 141 14.48 20.20 17.61
N ILE A 142 13.67 20.86 16.78
CA ILE A 142 13.63 20.66 15.32
C ILE A 142 14.23 21.88 14.61
N ASP A 143 14.40 21.77 13.30
CA ASP A 143 14.93 22.83 12.42
C ASP A 143 14.14 24.13 12.51
N VAL A 144 12.81 24.05 12.62
CA VAL A 144 11.89 25.20 12.75
C VAL A 144 11.60 25.62 14.20
N GLY A 145 12.36 25.12 15.17
CA GLY A 145 12.20 25.44 16.60
C GLY A 145 11.56 24.31 17.40
N LYS A 146 10.31 24.50 17.84
CA LYS A 146 9.54 23.51 18.60
C LYS A 146 8.46 22.90 17.69
N PRO A 147 8.22 21.58 17.76
CA PRO A 147 7.16 20.96 16.98
C PRO A 147 5.79 21.34 17.54
N ASP A 148 4.87 21.68 16.64
CA ASP A 148 3.46 21.84 16.97
C ASP A 148 2.75 20.48 17.09
N PHE A 149 1.71 20.44 17.91
CA PHE A 149 0.81 19.28 17.97
C PHE A 149 0.10 19.10 16.62
N ARG A 150 0.07 17.86 16.12
CA ARG A 150 -0.64 17.46 14.90
C ARG A 150 -1.34 16.13 15.13
N GLU A 151 -2.59 16.02 14.71
CA GLU A 151 -3.36 14.79 14.87
C GLU A 151 -2.77 13.64 14.05
N SER A 152 -2.22 13.91 12.86
CA SER A 152 -1.46 12.94 12.06
C SER A 152 -0.31 12.30 12.84
N ASN A 153 0.49 13.14 13.51
CA ASN A 153 1.61 12.68 14.33
C ASN A 153 1.11 11.90 15.55
N ARG A 154 -0.02 12.28 16.14
CA ARG A 154 -0.65 11.53 17.24
C ARG A 154 -1.01 10.10 16.83
N LEU A 155 -1.67 9.95 15.69
CA LEU A 155 -2.02 8.63 15.15
C LEU A 155 -0.77 7.80 14.83
N PHE A 156 0.26 8.42 14.26
CA PHE A 156 1.56 7.78 14.03
C PHE A 156 2.19 7.27 15.33
N PHE A 157 2.26 8.10 16.38
CA PHE A 157 2.88 7.70 17.65
C PHE A 157 2.06 6.67 18.43
N ILE A 158 0.72 6.70 18.34
CA ILE A 158 -0.15 5.66 18.89
C ILE A 158 0.11 4.32 18.18
N PHE A 159 0.16 4.33 16.85
CA PHE A 159 0.46 3.14 16.06
C PHE A 159 1.85 2.58 16.36
N TRP A 160 2.84 3.46 16.49
CA TRP A 160 4.21 3.09 16.87
C TRP A 160 4.28 2.48 18.27
N GLU A 161 3.59 3.07 19.25
CA GLU A 161 3.52 2.52 20.61
C GLU A 161 2.90 1.13 20.61
N ALA A 162 1.85 0.90 19.81
CA ALA A 162 1.28 -0.43 19.63
C ALA A 162 2.27 -1.41 18.98
N CYS A 163 3.07 -0.98 18.00
CA CYS A 163 4.14 -1.81 17.42
C CYS A 163 5.21 -2.18 18.45
N LYS A 164 5.55 -1.28 19.37
CA LYS A 164 6.47 -1.58 20.49
C LYS A 164 5.86 -2.59 21.45
N ALA A 165 4.60 -2.40 21.84
CA ALA A 165 3.87 -3.24 22.78
C ALA A 165 3.63 -4.67 22.25
N ASP A 166 3.31 -4.84 20.97
CA ASP A 166 3.02 -6.16 20.40
C ASP A 166 4.30 -6.99 20.23
N THR A 167 4.41 -8.08 20.99
CA THR A 167 5.56 -9.00 21.00
C THR A 167 5.74 -9.77 19.70
N ARG A 168 4.71 -9.81 18.84
CA ARG A 168 4.75 -10.45 17.52
C ARG A 168 5.28 -9.51 16.43
N CYS A 169 5.34 -8.21 16.72
CA CYS A 169 5.68 -7.16 15.78
C CYS A 169 7.17 -6.83 15.80
N TYR A 170 7.81 -6.73 14.64
CA TYR A 170 9.17 -6.20 14.50
C TYR A 170 9.22 -4.67 14.39
N GLY A 171 8.08 -3.99 14.24
CA GLY A 171 8.00 -2.54 14.07
C GLY A 171 7.05 -2.15 12.94
N MET A 172 7.23 -0.97 12.35
CA MET A 172 6.32 -0.44 11.34
C MET A 172 6.98 -0.16 10.00
N CYS A 173 6.19 -0.25 8.93
CA CYS A 173 6.51 0.17 7.57
C CYS A 173 5.57 1.33 7.20
N TYR A 174 6.07 2.55 7.33
CA TYR A 174 5.30 3.77 7.13
C TYR A 174 5.46 4.31 5.70
N LEU A 175 4.38 4.23 4.92
CA LEU A 175 4.27 4.89 3.62
C LEU A 175 3.89 6.35 3.87
N LYS A 176 4.90 7.23 3.84
CA LYS A 176 4.77 8.65 4.22
C LYS A 176 4.58 9.53 3.00
N ASN A 177 3.90 10.66 3.17
CA ASN A 177 3.96 11.78 2.24
C ASN A 177 5.26 12.60 2.44
N ARG A 178 5.61 13.38 1.43
CA ARG A 178 6.74 14.31 1.45
C ARG A 178 6.54 15.34 2.56
N ARG A 179 7.64 15.73 3.23
CA ARG A 179 7.66 16.71 4.35
C ARG A 179 6.83 16.33 5.59
N SER A 180 6.48 15.05 5.77
CA SER A 180 5.77 14.56 6.97
C SER A 180 6.48 14.71 8.33
N GLY A 181 7.76 15.13 8.36
CA GLY A 181 8.54 15.24 9.60
C GLY A 181 9.10 13.91 10.14
N PHE A 182 8.94 12.80 9.39
CA PHE A 182 9.34 11.45 9.84
C PHE A 182 10.77 11.37 10.39
N SER A 183 11.77 11.94 9.71
CA SER A 183 13.16 11.85 10.16
C SER A 183 13.35 12.49 11.55
N PHE A 184 12.66 13.59 11.87
CA PHE A 184 12.72 14.17 13.21
C PHE A 184 11.97 13.33 14.25
N MET A 185 10.81 12.77 13.91
CA MET A 185 10.06 11.87 14.79
C MET A 185 10.89 10.61 15.13
N ALA A 186 11.52 10.01 14.13
CA ALA A 186 12.38 8.84 14.30
C ALA A 186 13.64 9.17 15.11
N SER A 187 14.32 10.29 14.83
CA SER A 187 15.47 10.73 15.64
C SER A 187 15.07 11.02 17.09
N GLY A 188 13.90 11.61 17.32
CA GLY A 188 13.37 11.87 18.66
C GLY A 188 13.14 10.57 19.44
N GLU A 189 12.53 9.56 18.81
CA GLU A 189 12.34 8.26 19.45
C GLU A 189 13.67 7.52 19.70
N THR A 190 14.62 7.61 18.77
CA THR A 190 15.95 7.01 18.96
C THR A 190 16.65 7.58 20.20
N VAL A 191 16.68 8.90 20.37
CA VAL A 191 17.25 9.53 21.57
C VAL A 191 16.43 9.19 22.82
N ASN A 192 15.10 9.21 22.73
CA ASN A 192 14.23 8.87 23.84
C ASN A 192 14.51 7.45 24.37
N LEU A 193 14.60 6.44 23.51
CA LEU A 193 14.85 5.07 23.94
C LEU A 193 16.30 4.85 24.38
N ALA A 194 17.26 5.48 23.71
CA ALA A 194 18.68 5.35 24.02
C ALA A 194 19.07 5.97 25.37
N THR A 195 18.29 6.92 25.86
CA THR A 195 18.47 7.53 27.19
C THR A 195 17.68 6.84 28.30
N LEU A 196 16.96 5.74 27.99
CA LEU A 196 16.21 4.93 28.97
C LEU A 196 16.82 3.56 29.22
N ASN A 197 17.31 2.89 28.17
CA ASN A 197 17.78 1.51 28.27
C ASN A 197 19.29 1.45 28.50
N SER A 198 19.76 0.51 29.31
CA SER A 198 21.18 0.15 29.37
C SER A 198 21.54 -0.93 28.33
N ASP A 199 22.85 -1.07 28.05
CA ASP A 199 23.43 -2.13 27.23
C ASP A 199 22.76 -2.33 25.86
N SER A 200 22.42 -1.22 25.21
CA SER A 200 21.56 -1.22 24.02
C SER A 200 22.22 -0.50 22.84
N ARG A 201 21.94 -0.96 21.62
CA ARG A 201 22.43 -0.34 20.38
C ARG A 201 21.28 0.14 19.50
N TYR A 202 21.45 1.31 18.92
CA TYR A 202 20.46 1.99 18.09
C TYR A 202 21.08 2.33 16.75
N GLY A 203 20.57 1.72 15.68
CA GLY A 203 21.14 1.87 14.34
C GLY A 203 20.30 2.76 13.43
N ILE A 204 20.96 3.44 12.49
CA ILE A 204 20.32 4.30 11.49
C ILE A 204 20.82 3.94 10.09
N LEU A 205 19.87 3.72 9.18
CA LEU A 205 20.06 3.57 7.75
C LEU A 205 19.16 4.55 6.99
N SER A 206 19.63 5.01 5.84
CA SER A 206 18.84 5.85 4.93
C SER A 206 18.96 5.37 3.47
N LYS A 207 18.50 6.16 2.50
CA LYS A 207 18.71 5.89 1.06
C LYS A 207 20.21 5.87 0.69
N SER A 208 21.04 6.61 1.42
CA SER A 208 22.50 6.56 1.31
C SER A 208 23.16 6.72 2.69
N GLY A 209 24.44 6.34 2.78
CA GLY A 209 25.25 6.57 3.98
C GLY A 209 25.37 8.05 4.38
N PRO A 210 25.69 8.96 3.45
CA PRO A 210 25.68 10.40 3.72
C PRO A 210 24.34 10.92 4.26
N ASP A 211 23.20 10.46 3.75
CA ASP A 211 21.89 10.87 4.28
C ASP A 211 21.67 10.37 5.71
N ALA A 212 22.09 9.13 6.02
CA ALA A 212 22.05 8.58 7.37
C ALA A 212 22.94 9.38 8.33
N LYS A 213 24.15 9.77 7.88
CA LYS A 213 25.04 10.67 8.61
C LYS A 213 24.41 12.01 8.89
N THR A 214 23.81 12.65 7.88
CA THR A 214 23.13 13.94 8.03
C THR A 214 21.96 13.83 9.01
N MET A 215 21.18 12.76 8.95
CA MET A 215 20.13 12.50 9.95
C MET A 215 20.70 12.39 11.37
N PHE A 216 21.82 11.69 11.53
CA PHE A 216 22.51 11.55 12.82
C PHE A 216 23.05 12.90 13.33
N THR A 217 23.84 13.62 12.51
CA THR A 217 24.50 14.87 12.93
C THR A 217 23.55 16.04 13.12
N ASP A 218 22.51 16.13 12.30
CA ASP A 218 21.68 17.34 12.24
C ASP A 218 20.38 17.18 13.03
N LYS A 219 20.01 15.94 13.39
CA LYS A 219 18.77 15.66 14.15
C LYS A 219 19.05 14.95 15.47
N VAL A 220 19.65 13.75 15.44
CA VAL A 220 19.88 12.93 16.65
C VAL A 220 20.76 13.67 17.66
N VAL A 221 21.93 14.12 17.23
CA VAL A 221 22.89 14.81 18.11
C VAL A 221 22.28 16.10 18.71
N PRO A 222 21.67 17.01 17.93
CA PRO A 222 21.00 18.19 18.49
C PRO A 222 19.87 17.86 19.46
N ILE A 223 19.04 16.86 19.18
CA ILE A 223 17.96 16.45 20.09
C ILE A 223 18.57 16.00 21.42
N SER A 224 19.55 15.09 21.40
CA SER A 224 20.20 14.60 22.62
C SER A 224 20.90 15.71 23.42
N VAL A 225 21.56 16.66 22.76
CA VAL A 225 22.31 17.72 23.45
C VAL A 225 21.38 18.69 24.18
N ASN A 226 20.15 18.89 23.68
CA ASN A 226 19.18 19.83 24.24
C ASN A 226 18.22 19.21 25.27
N TYR A 227 18.35 17.92 25.58
CA TYR A 227 17.58 17.31 26.67
C TYR A 227 17.95 17.95 28.02
N PRO A 228 16.99 18.11 28.95
CA PRO A 228 17.28 18.49 30.33
C PRO A 228 18.29 17.56 30.98
N PHE A 229 19.04 18.05 31.97
CA PHE A 229 20.09 17.26 32.64
C PHE A 229 19.55 15.93 33.20
N PHE A 230 18.32 15.90 33.73
CA PHE A 230 17.70 14.70 34.28
C PHE A 230 17.31 13.66 33.23
N PHE A 231 17.22 14.02 31.94
CA PHE A 231 17.03 13.09 30.83
C PHE A 231 18.30 12.82 30.03
N LYS A 232 19.43 13.44 30.42
CA LYS A 232 20.69 13.36 29.69
C LYS A 232 21.69 12.50 30.47
N PRO A 233 21.90 11.24 30.05
CA PRO A 233 22.91 10.38 30.65
C PRO A 233 24.32 10.94 30.43
N ILE A 234 25.29 10.36 31.16
CA ILE A 234 26.71 10.64 30.95
C ILE A 234 27.08 10.22 29.53
N GLN A 235 27.72 11.13 28.80
CA GLN A 235 28.14 10.95 27.42
C GLN A 235 29.67 10.83 27.35
N ASP A 236 30.13 9.89 26.53
CA ASP A 236 31.55 9.70 26.20
C ASP A 236 31.93 10.44 24.91
N GLY A 237 33.17 10.91 24.84
CA GLY A 237 33.72 11.61 23.68
C GLY A 237 33.29 13.07 23.54
N MET A 238 33.09 13.51 22.29
CA MET A 238 32.75 14.89 21.97
C MET A 238 31.25 15.15 22.14
N ASP A 239 30.86 16.37 22.54
CA ASP A 239 29.45 16.79 22.65
C ASP A 239 28.66 16.62 21.34
N ARG A 240 29.33 16.78 20.19
CA ARG A 240 28.75 16.68 18.85
C ARG A 240 29.53 15.70 17.97
N PRO A 241 29.35 14.38 18.18
CA PRO A 241 30.06 13.38 17.40
C PRO A 241 29.51 13.30 15.97
N LYS A 242 30.30 12.72 15.06
CA LYS A 242 29.92 12.55 13.64
C LYS A 242 29.55 11.11 13.26
N THR A 243 29.87 10.14 14.11
CA THR A 243 29.80 8.70 13.79
C THR A 243 29.00 7.91 14.82
N GLU A 244 29.27 8.13 16.11
CA GLU A 244 28.64 7.41 17.20
C GLU A 244 28.37 8.36 18.36
N LEU A 245 27.19 8.27 18.96
CA LEU A 245 26.82 8.91 20.23
C LEU A 245 26.75 7.82 21.30
N ALA A 246 27.63 7.89 22.30
CA ALA A 246 27.76 6.86 23.32
C ALA A 246 27.43 7.41 24.72
N TYR A 247 26.47 6.80 25.40
CA TYR A 247 26.07 7.11 26.77
C TYR A 247 26.76 6.18 27.77
N ARG A 248 28.08 6.34 27.91
CA ARG A 248 28.92 5.55 28.83
C ARG A 248 29.90 6.46 29.57
N VAL A 249 30.52 5.93 30.61
CA VAL A 249 31.51 6.70 31.38
C VAL A 249 32.81 6.81 30.57
N PRO A 250 33.36 8.03 30.38
CA PRO A 250 34.63 8.20 29.69
C PRO A 250 35.75 7.45 30.40
N ALA A 251 36.61 6.78 29.63
CA ALA A 251 37.80 6.14 30.19
C ALA A 251 38.72 7.19 30.83
N THR A 252 38.86 7.18 32.16
CA THR A 252 39.76 8.09 32.87
C THR A 252 41.22 7.73 32.58
N LYS A 253 41.94 8.58 31.84
CA LYS A 253 43.41 8.54 31.84
C LYS A 253 43.90 8.93 33.24
N LEU A 254 44.49 7.98 33.97
CA LEU A 254 45.19 8.25 35.24
C LEU A 254 46.31 9.26 35.01
N THR A 255 46.10 10.51 35.43
CA THR A 255 47.14 11.54 35.43
C THR A 255 47.89 11.52 36.75
N ARG A 256 49.19 11.86 36.73
CA ARG A 256 50.08 11.88 37.92
C ARG A 256 49.51 12.64 39.13
N ARG A 257 48.62 13.63 38.91
CA ARG A 257 47.94 14.38 39.98
C ARG A 257 46.87 13.56 40.72
N LYS A 258 46.10 12.70 40.04
CA LYS A 258 45.06 11.87 40.67
C LYS A 258 45.63 10.73 41.55
N LEU A 259 46.86 10.31 41.27
CA LEU A 259 47.57 9.33 42.10
C LEU A 259 48.03 9.91 43.46
N ILE A 260 48.14 11.24 43.57
CA ILE A 260 48.62 11.92 44.77
C ILE A 260 47.46 12.31 45.70
N SER A 261 46.23 12.48 45.19
CA SER A 261 45.13 13.07 45.96
C SER A 261 44.32 12.12 46.84
N ASN A 262 44.53 10.79 46.79
CA ASN A 262 43.79 9.81 47.63
C ASN A 262 42.25 9.99 47.66
N GLU A 263 41.69 10.66 46.66
CA GLU A 263 40.25 10.83 46.52
C GLU A 263 39.68 9.52 45.99
N SER A 264 38.77 8.91 46.76
CA SER A 264 37.99 7.76 46.31
C SER A 264 37.27 8.13 45.01
N SER A 265 37.63 7.48 43.90
CA SER A 265 36.88 7.63 42.66
C SER A 265 35.45 7.14 42.87
N THR A 266 34.49 8.05 42.82
CA THR A 266 33.06 7.70 42.79
C THR A 266 32.82 6.75 41.62
N GLU A 267 32.24 5.58 41.88
CA GLU A 267 31.84 4.62 40.84
C GLU A 267 30.71 5.25 40.01
N LEU A 268 31.08 5.89 38.91
CA LEU A 268 30.13 6.39 37.94
C LEU A 268 29.62 5.21 37.10
N GLN A 269 28.30 5.05 37.03
CA GLN A 269 27.66 4.05 36.17
C GLN A 269 27.08 4.74 34.93
N GLY A 270 27.46 4.25 33.74
CA GLY A 270 26.89 4.69 32.46
C GLY A 270 25.77 3.75 32.00
N LEU A 271 25.07 4.12 30.92
CA LEU A 271 24.07 3.24 30.30
C LEU A 271 24.70 2.20 29.35
N ASP A 272 25.96 2.36 28.94
CA ASP A 272 26.61 1.53 27.93
C ASP A 272 25.77 1.36 26.65
N THR A 273 25.10 2.45 26.28
CA THR A 273 24.19 2.52 25.14
C THR A 273 24.76 3.40 24.05
N THR A 274 24.61 2.98 22.79
CA THR A 274 25.17 3.69 21.64
C THR A 274 24.12 3.91 20.55
N ILE A 275 24.23 5.06 19.88
CA ILE A 275 23.51 5.40 18.66
C ILE A 275 24.53 5.62 17.56
N ASP A 276 24.42 4.88 16.46
CA ASP A 276 25.30 5.00 15.32
C ASP A 276 24.51 5.04 14.00
N TRP A 277 25.24 5.26 12.91
CA TRP A 277 24.72 5.15 11.55
C TRP A 277 25.71 4.36 10.70
N LYS A 278 25.19 3.67 9.68
CA LYS A 278 26.03 2.94 8.72
C LYS A 278 25.71 3.33 7.29
N ASN A 279 26.65 3.04 6.40
CA ASN A 279 26.40 3.14 4.96
C ASN A 279 25.28 2.16 4.56
N THR A 280 24.46 2.59 3.62
CA THR A 280 23.40 1.78 3.02
C THR A 280 23.99 0.58 2.28
N GLY A 281 23.59 -0.63 2.68
CA GLY A 281 24.07 -1.88 2.09
C GLY A 281 23.25 -3.08 2.56
N ASP A 282 23.25 -4.15 1.78
CA ASP A 282 22.46 -5.36 2.07
C ASP A 282 22.84 -6.02 3.40
N ASN A 283 24.11 -5.99 3.79
CA ASN A 283 24.62 -6.59 5.04
C ASN A 283 24.89 -5.56 6.16
N SER A 284 24.39 -4.34 6.02
CA SER A 284 24.59 -3.32 7.05
C SER A 284 23.93 -3.75 8.37
N TYR A 285 24.70 -3.69 9.46
CA TYR A 285 24.36 -4.18 10.81
C TYR A 285 24.28 -5.70 10.98
N ASP A 286 24.71 -6.49 9.99
CA ASP A 286 24.80 -7.95 10.16
C ASP A 286 25.64 -8.33 11.38
N GLY A 287 25.16 -9.32 12.14
CA GLY A 287 25.78 -9.79 13.38
C GLY A 287 25.56 -8.93 14.63
N GLU A 288 24.94 -7.75 14.52
CA GLU A 288 24.70 -6.88 15.67
C GLU A 288 23.35 -7.11 16.35
N LYS A 289 23.30 -6.86 17.66
CA LYS A 289 22.07 -6.88 18.46
C LYS A 289 21.55 -5.47 18.62
N LEU A 290 20.44 -5.15 17.94
CA LEU A 290 19.86 -3.80 17.93
C LEU A 290 18.58 -3.74 18.78
N LYS A 291 18.40 -2.63 19.51
CA LYS A 291 17.18 -2.30 20.26
C LYS A 291 16.20 -1.51 19.40
N LEU A 292 16.71 -0.62 18.55
CA LEU A 292 15.97 0.07 17.51
C LEU A 292 16.81 0.15 16.24
N LEU A 293 16.17 -0.05 15.10
CA LEU A 293 16.71 0.29 13.79
C LEU A 293 15.79 1.32 13.13
N VAL A 294 16.35 2.42 12.67
CA VAL A 294 15.62 3.41 11.87
C VAL A 294 16.01 3.23 10.41
N HIS A 295 15.00 3.06 9.56
CA HIS A 295 15.15 3.09 8.11
C HIS A 295 14.43 4.31 7.54
N ASP A 296 15.18 5.33 7.16
CA ASP A 296 14.64 6.50 6.45
C ASP A 296 14.76 6.33 4.93
N GLU A 297 13.77 6.82 4.18
CA GLU A 297 13.77 6.79 2.71
C GLU A 297 14.00 5.38 2.12
N SER A 298 13.50 4.34 2.78
CA SER A 298 13.69 2.91 2.43
C SER A 298 13.13 2.51 1.05
N GLY A 299 12.17 3.26 0.52
CA GLY A 299 11.57 3.09 -0.81
C GLY A 299 12.37 3.74 -1.94
N LYS A 300 13.56 4.26 -1.63
CA LYS A 300 14.49 4.89 -2.58
C LYS A 300 15.81 4.14 -2.71
N TRP A 301 15.85 2.89 -2.26
CA TRP A 301 17.03 2.05 -2.37
C TRP A 301 17.14 1.52 -3.80
N GLU A 302 18.16 2.00 -4.51
CA GLU A 302 18.44 1.62 -5.88
C GLU A 302 19.47 0.48 -5.94
N ARG A 303 19.47 -0.24 -7.07
CA ARG A 303 20.40 -1.34 -7.33
C ARG A 303 21.86 -0.84 -7.27
N PRO A 304 22.81 -1.64 -6.77
CA PRO A 304 22.69 -3.07 -6.47
C PRO A 304 22.03 -3.39 -5.11
N ASN A 305 21.89 -2.40 -4.22
CA ASN A 305 21.31 -2.62 -2.91
C ASN A 305 19.79 -2.82 -2.98
N ASN A 306 19.25 -3.63 -2.05
CA ASN A 306 17.83 -3.93 -2.01
C ASN A 306 17.31 -3.96 -0.58
N ILE A 307 16.32 -3.12 -0.29
CA ILE A 307 15.67 -3.07 1.02
C ILE A 307 15.12 -4.44 1.48
N LEU A 308 14.66 -5.29 0.56
CA LEU A 308 14.18 -6.64 0.90
C LEU A 308 15.32 -7.57 1.35
N ASN A 309 16.52 -7.42 0.77
CA ASN A 309 17.68 -8.20 1.19
C ASN A 309 18.18 -7.69 2.55
N ASN A 310 18.33 -6.37 2.68
CA ASN A 310 18.72 -5.76 3.95
C ASN A 310 17.74 -6.11 5.06
N TRP A 311 16.43 -6.00 4.84
CA TRP A 311 15.44 -6.31 5.87
C TRP A 311 15.51 -7.79 6.32
N ARG A 312 15.85 -8.72 5.42
CA ARG A 312 16.05 -10.13 5.83
C ARG A 312 17.21 -10.28 6.80
N VAL A 313 18.29 -9.52 6.61
CA VAL A 313 19.47 -9.51 7.49
C VAL A 313 19.14 -8.77 8.79
N THR A 314 18.72 -7.51 8.70
CA THR A 314 18.50 -6.65 9.87
C THR A 314 17.34 -7.12 10.76
N LYS A 315 16.35 -7.82 10.22
CA LYS A 315 15.32 -8.50 11.02
C LYS A 315 15.92 -9.54 11.98
N THR A 316 17.04 -10.17 11.63
CA THR A 316 17.72 -11.12 12.53
C THR A 316 18.41 -10.40 13.69
N CYS A 317 18.90 -9.18 13.47
CA CYS A 317 19.52 -8.30 14.48
C CYS A 317 18.54 -7.86 15.58
N LEU A 318 17.23 -7.97 15.32
CA LEU A 318 16.14 -7.54 16.21
C LEU A 318 15.52 -8.70 17.01
N ARG A 319 16.07 -9.92 16.92
CA ARG A 319 15.54 -11.11 17.63
C ARG A 319 16.65 -11.91 18.31
N LEU A 320 16.28 -12.61 19.37
CA LEU A 320 17.07 -13.67 19.99
C LEU A 320 16.21 -14.93 20.07
N GLY A 321 16.54 -15.93 19.25
CA GLY A 321 15.69 -17.10 19.06
C GLY A 321 14.31 -16.69 18.54
N SER A 322 13.25 -17.04 19.29
CA SER A 322 11.87 -16.66 19.00
C SER A 322 11.48 -15.28 19.52
N ARG A 323 12.26 -14.69 20.45
CA ARG A 323 11.91 -13.43 21.12
C ARG A 323 12.37 -12.24 20.30
N ILE A 324 11.44 -11.37 19.94
CA ILE A 324 11.75 -10.05 19.37
C ILE A 324 12.26 -9.16 20.52
N ILE A 325 13.47 -8.63 20.39
CA ILE A 325 14.14 -7.83 21.43
C ILE A 325 14.31 -6.36 21.05
N GLY A 326 14.22 -6.06 19.76
CA GLY A 326 14.31 -4.72 19.20
C GLY A 326 13.24 -4.48 18.13
N LYS A 327 13.09 -3.22 17.73
CA LYS A 327 12.07 -2.80 16.76
C LYS A 327 12.70 -2.05 15.58
N CYS A 328 11.97 -1.97 14.48
CA CYS A 328 12.34 -1.20 13.31
C CYS A 328 11.30 -0.12 13.03
N MET A 329 11.74 1.14 12.96
CA MET A 329 10.95 2.26 12.50
C MET A 329 11.34 2.57 11.05
N MET A 330 10.57 2.06 10.09
CA MET A 330 10.82 2.25 8.67
C MET A 330 9.83 3.26 8.08
N GLY A 331 10.32 4.24 7.31
CA GLY A 331 9.47 5.24 6.68
C GLY A 331 10.03 5.79 5.38
N SER A 332 9.21 5.85 4.33
CA SER A 332 9.63 6.33 3.01
C SER A 332 8.48 6.92 2.18
N THR A 333 8.78 7.94 1.37
CA THR A 333 8.01 8.15 0.13
C THR A 333 8.46 7.09 -0.88
N CYS A 334 7.62 6.72 -1.85
CA CYS A 334 8.03 5.77 -2.87
C CYS A 334 8.67 6.51 -4.06
N ASN A 335 9.75 5.96 -4.62
CA ASN A 335 10.18 6.30 -5.98
C ASN A 335 9.32 5.56 -7.02
N ALA A 336 9.59 5.78 -8.30
CA ALA A 336 9.13 4.89 -9.37
C ALA A 336 9.44 3.42 -9.06
N LEU A 337 8.66 2.52 -9.63
CA LEU A 337 8.66 1.11 -9.23
C LEU A 337 9.97 0.41 -9.57
N ASP A 338 10.57 0.76 -10.71
CA ASP A 338 11.87 0.30 -11.18
C ASP A 338 13.04 0.83 -10.33
N LYS A 339 12.91 2.04 -9.75
CA LYS A 339 13.89 2.72 -8.89
C LYS A 339 13.73 2.39 -7.40
N GLY A 340 13.48 1.11 -7.11
CA GLY A 340 13.34 0.58 -5.74
C GLY A 340 11.92 0.60 -5.18
N GLY A 341 10.97 1.27 -5.85
CA GLY A 341 9.59 1.36 -5.41
C GLY A 341 8.86 0.01 -5.33
N ASP A 342 9.10 -0.91 -6.28
CA ASP A 342 8.44 -2.23 -6.29
C ASP A 342 8.86 -3.10 -5.09
N ASN A 343 10.13 -3.01 -4.68
CA ASN A 343 10.63 -3.71 -3.49
C ASN A 343 9.96 -3.19 -2.21
N PHE A 344 9.78 -1.87 -2.10
CA PHE A 344 9.10 -1.26 -0.96
C PHE A 344 7.59 -1.52 -0.98
N LYS A 345 6.95 -1.45 -2.15
CA LYS A 345 5.54 -1.83 -2.35
C LYS A 345 5.28 -3.25 -1.83
N LYS A 346 6.15 -4.19 -2.21
CA LYS A 346 6.08 -5.56 -1.71
C LYS A 346 6.27 -5.66 -0.21
N LEU A 347 7.25 -4.96 0.36
CA LEU A 347 7.48 -4.95 1.80
C LEU A 347 6.30 -4.37 2.57
N TYR A 348 5.71 -3.29 2.07
CA TYR A 348 4.53 -2.63 2.63
C TYR A 348 3.32 -3.57 2.67
N TYR A 349 2.95 -4.19 1.54
CA TYR A 349 1.82 -5.12 1.52
C TYR A 349 2.08 -6.45 2.25
N ASP A 350 3.34 -6.91 2.34
CA ASP A 350 3.74 -8.02 3.21
C ASP A 350 3.63 -7.67 4.71
N SER A 351 3.43 -6.40 5.05
CA SER A 351 3.24 -5.85 6.40
C SER A 351 1.77 -5.67 6.81
N ASP A 352 0.82 -6.09 5.97
CA ASP A 352 -0.61 -6.00 6.24
C ASP A 352 -1.02 -6.86 7.45
N VAL A 353 -1.53 -6.22 8.50
CA VAL A 353 -1.90 -6.85 9.77
C VAL A 353 -3.07 -7.84 9.66
N THR A 354 -3.86 -7.77 8.59
CA THR A 354 -4.95 -8.72 8.33
C THR A 354 -4.44 -10.07 7.79
N LYS A 355 -3.17 -10.10 7.32
CA LYS A 355 -2.52 -11.28 6.73
C LYS A 355 -1.38 -11.76 7.62
N ARG A 356 -1.69 -12.67 8.53
CA ARG A 356 -0.71 -13.24 9.48
C ARG A 356 -0.49 -14.73 9.26
N ASN A 357 0.72 -15.19 9.57
CA ASN A 357 1.03 -16.61 9.65
C ASN A 357 0.49 -17.23 10.96
N ALA A 358 0.65 -18.54 11.12
CA ALA A 358 0.22 -19.27 12.33
C ALA A 358 0.90 -18.77 13.62
N ASN A 359 2.04 -18.09 13.53
CA ASN A 359 2.73 -17.47 14.67
C ASN A 359 2.20 -16.05 14.97
N GLY A 360 1.14 -15.61 14.30
CA GLY A 360 0.53 -14.29 14.48
C GLY A 360 1.38 -13.14 13.91
N GLN A 361 2.38 -13.41 13.08
CA GLN A 361 3.24 -12.40 12.45
C GLN A 361 2.82 -12.14 11.01
N THR A 362 2.94 -10.88 10.57
CA THR A 362 2.86 -10.55 9.15
C THR A 362 4.01 -11.18 8.39
N ARG A 363 3.91 -11.26 7.06
CA ARG A 363 4.94 -11.88 6.22
C ARG A 363 6.28 -11.15 6.33
N SER A 364 6.26 -9.82 6.37
CA SER A 364 7.46 -9.00 6.62
C SER A 364 7.87 -9.03 8.10
N GLY A 365 6.91 -9.22 9.02
CA GLY A 365 7.06 -9.01 10.46
C GLY A 365 6.81 -7.58 10.92
N LEU A 366 6.71 -6.61 9.99
CA LEU A 366 6.36 -5.22 10.24
C LEU A 366 4.85 -5.01 10.09
N TYR A 367 4.32 -3.90 10.62
CA TYR A 367 2.94 -3.45 10.40
C TYR A 367 2.91 -2.24 9.45
N SER A 368 2.07 -2.30 8.42
CA SER A 368 1.91 -1.23 7.43
C SER A 368 1.10 -0.07 7.99
N LEU A 369 1.60 1.15 7.80
CA LEU A 369 0.87 2.40 8.10
C LEU A 369 0.90 3.30 6.87
N PHE A 370 -0.25 3.82 6.48
CA PHE A 370 -0.39 4.89 5.49
C PHE A 370 -1.25 6.00 6.09
N ILE A 371 -0.71 7.22 6.07
CA ILE A 371 -1.41 8.45 6.46
C ILE A 371 -1.50 9.32 5.19
N PRO A 372 -2.71 9.57 4.67
CA PRO A 372 -2.90 10.40 3.48
C PRO A 372 -2.36 11.81 3.65
N MET A 373 -1.94 12.45 2.55
CA MET A 373 -1.30 13.77 2.58
C MET A 373 -2.18 14.85 3.22
N GLU A 374 -3.51 14.76 3.08
CA GLU A 374 -4.47 15.72 3.63
C GLU A 374 -4.41 15.79 5.16
N TRP A 375 -3.86 14.78 5.83
CA TRP A 375 -3.72 14.75 7.29
C TRP A 375 -2.54 15.55 7.81
N ASN A 376 -1.55 15.85 6.97
CA ASN A 376 -0.28 16.41 7.42
C ASN A 376 0.31 17.43 6.45
N TYR A 377 -0.52 18.07 5.64
CA TYR A 377 -0.07 19.10 4.70
C TYR A 377 0.11 20.44 5.41
N GLU A 378 1.32 20.99 5.34
CA GLU A 378 1.67 22.25 5.99
C GLU A 378 0.82 23.42 5.46
N GLY A 379 0.40 24.33 6.34
CA GLY A 379 -0.45 25.47 5.96
C GLY A 379 -1.95 25.16 5.95
N TYR A 380 -2.36 23.89 6.00
CA TYR A 380 -3.78 23.48 6.06
C TYR A 380 -4.14 22.75 7.35
N ILE A 381 -3.36 22.96 8.41
CA ILE A 381 -3.62 22.46 9.75
C ILE A 381 -4.07 23.64 10.59
N ASN A 382 -5.18 23.51 11.32
CA ASN A 382 -5.68 24.58 12.16
C ASN A 382 -4.86 24.74 13.46
N SER A 383 -5.19 25.77 14.23
CA SER A 383 -4.51 26.10 15.49
C SER A 383 -4.56 25.03 16.59
N TYR A 384 -5.41 24.02 16.45
CA TYR A 384 -5.55 22.86 17.34
C TYR A 384 -4.83 21.61 16.80
N GLY A 385 -4.08 21.72 15.70
CA GLY A 385 -3.37 20.58 15.10
C GLY A 385 -4.26 19.64 14.27
N ILE A 386 -5.47 20.08 13.91
CA ILE A 386 -6.45 19.30 13.15
C ILE A 386 -6.43 19.76 11.69
N PRO A 387 -6.39 18.85 10.70
CA PRO A 387 -6.41 19.24 9.29
C PRO A 387 -7.72 19.91 8.86
N VAL A 388 -7.62 20.88 7.96
CA VAL A 388 -8.75 21.55 7.30
C VAL A 388 -8.97 20.91 5.93
N PHE A 389 -9.84 19.90 5.90
CA PHE A 389 -10.09 19.06 4.73
C PHE A 389 -10.80 19.81 3.59
N ASP A 390 -12.02 20.27 3.88
CA ASP A 390 -12.86 21.04 2.96
C ASP A 390 -12.61 22.55 3.16
N THR A 391 -12.95 23.36 2.14
CA THR A 391 -12.88 24.83 2.27
C THR A 391 -13.79 25.30 3.40
N PRO A 392 -13.25 26.00 4.41
CA PRO A 392 -14.03 26.40 5.57
C PRO A 392 -14.99 27.55 5.21
N THR A 393 -16.20 27.52 5.78
CA THR A 393 -17.18 28.63 5.70
C THR A 393 -16.85 29.74 6.68
N ASP A 394 -16.30 29.37 7.84
CA ASP A 394 -15.91 30.29 8.91
C ASP A 394 -14.40 30.55 8.89
N LEU A 395 -13.98 31.64 9.55
CA LEU A 395 -12.56 31.99 9.67
C LEU A 395 -11.81 30.95 10.52
N VAL A 396 -11.11 30.03 9.86
CA VAL A 396 -10.18 29.09 10.50
C VAL A 396 -8.77 29.63 10.42
N LYS A 397 -8.03 29.59 11.53
CA LYS A 397 -6.63 30.03 11.60
C LYS A 397 -5.69 28.85 11.84
N GLY A 398 -4.52 28.89 11.22
CA GLY A 398 -3.42 27.97 11.49
C GLY A 398 -2.69 28.27 12.80
N PRO A 399 -1.66 27.46 13.16
CA PRO A 399 -0.86 27.63 14.38
C PRO A 399 -0.23 29.02 14.53
N HIS A 400 0.20 29.61 13.41
CA HIS A 400 0.82 30.94 13.34
C HIS A 400 -0.19 32.10 13.19
N GLY A 401 -1.49 31.83 13.33
CA GLY A 401 -2.55 32.85 13.25
C GLY A 401 -2.94 33.28 11.83
N LEU A 402 -2.29 32.72 10.80
CA LEU A 402 -2.64 32.94 9.40
C LEU A 402 -4.00 32.30 9.07
N PRO A 403 -4.89 33.01 8.34
CA PRO A 403 -6.17 32.45 7.93
C PRO A 403 -6.00 31.36 6.88
N ILE A 404 -6.78 30.29 6.99
CA ILE A 404 -6.89 29.22 6.01
C ILE A 404 -8.16 29.47 5.21
N THR A 405 -8.03 29.92 3.96
CA THR A 405 -9.15 30.31 3.09
C THR A 405 -9.56 29.22 2.11
N GLN A 406 -8.76 28.17 1.97
CA GLN A 406 -9.00 27.04 1.08
C GLN A 406 -8.75 25.73 1.84
N GLY A 407 -9.55 24.70 1.58
CA GLY A 407 -9.32 23.36 2.14
C GLY A 407 -8.20 22.62 1.42
N VAL A 408 -7.49 21.74 2.12
CA VAL A 408 -6.35 21.00 1.57
C VAL A 408 -6.73 20.13 0.37
N ILE A 409 -7.95 19.60 0.33
CA ILE A 409 -8.42 18.75 -0.78
C ILE A 409 -8.57 19.58 -2.05
N ASN A 410 -9.18 20.76 -1.94
CA ASN A 410 -9.35 21.67 -3.07
C ASN A 410 -8.00 22.21 -3.55
N TYR A 411 -7.09 22.54 -2.62
CA TYR A 411 -5.74 22.95 -2.99
C TYR A 411 -5.00 21.85 -3.75
N TRP A 412 -5.01 20.63 -3.22
CA TRP A 412 -4.38 19.48 -3.89
C TRP A 412 -5.01 19.18 -5.25
N GLN A 413 -6.34 19.32 -5.38
CA GLN A 413 -7.03 19.13 -6.66
C GLN A 413 -6.62 20.19 -7.69
N ASN A 414 -6.44 21.44 -7.28
CA ASN A 414 -5.96 22.49 -8.17
C ASN A 414 -4.53 22.21 -8.68
N GLU A 415 -3.64 21.69 -7.83
CA GLU A 415 -2.30 21.27 -8.23
C GLU A 415 -2.36 20.11 -9.23
N VAL A 416 -3.22 19.12 -8.98
CA VAL A 416 -3.48 18.01 -9.94
C VAL A 416 -3.99 18.55 -11.27
N ASP A 417 -4.97 19.46 -11.25
CA ASP A 417 -5.56 20.04 -12.45
C ASP A 417 -4.54 20.86 -13.25
N GLY A 418 -3.63 21.55 -12.56
CA GLY A 418 -2.53 22.31 -13.18
C GLY A 418 -1.44 21.42 -13.81
N LEU A 419 -1.33 20.16 -13.40
CA LEU A 419 -0.34 19.20 -13.90
C LEU A 419 -0.91 18.21 -14.94
N LYS A 420 -2.19 18.33 -15.33
CA LYS A 420 -2.83 17.38 -16.28
C LYS A 420 -2.11 17.26 -17.62
N ASP A 421 -1.48 18.33 -18.08
CA ASP A 421 -0.75 18.34 -19.35
C ASP A 421 0.67 17.74 -19.24
N ASP A 422 1.21 17.59 -18.02
CA ASP A 422 2.52 16.97 -17.74
C ASP A 422 2.36 15.73 -16.86
N GLN A 423 2.23 14.57 -17.51
CA GLN A 423 1.96 13.30 -16.86
C GLN A 423 3.11 12.80 -15.97
N ASP A 424 4.36 13.10 -16.32
CA ASP A 424 5.50 12.72 -15.49
C ASP A 424 5.52 13.54 -14.20
N ALA A 425 5.30 14.86 -14.31
CA ALA A 425 5.18 15.73 -13.14
C ALA A 425 3.98 15.38 -12.27
N LEU A 426 2.84 15.06 -12.90
CA LEU A 426 1.62 14.65 -12.21
C LEU A 426 1.83 13.36 -11.40
N ASN A 427 2.42 12.32 -12.01
CA ASN A 427 2.68 11.06 -11.32
C ASN A 427 3.71 11.21 -10.18
N GLU A 428 4.71 12.08 -10.35
CA GLU A 428 5.62 12.42 -9.26
C GLU A 428 4.89 13.18 -8.13
N PHE A 429 4.01 14.12 -8.45
CA PHE A 429 3.19 14.82 -7.46
C PHE A 429 2.33 13.84 -6.66
N TYR A 430 1.67 12.89 -7.33
CA TYR A 430 0.90 11.82 -6.68
C TYR A 430 1.74 10.97 -5.72
N ARG A 431 2.98 10.61 -6.09
CA ARG A 431 3.89 9.87 -5.21
C ARG A 431 4.36 10.70 -4.01
N GLN A 432 4.55 12.00 -4.20
CA GLN A 432 5.00 12.92 -3.15
C GLN A 432 3.87 13.26 -2.17
N PHE A 433 2.66 13.46 -2.67
CA PHE A 433 1.48 13.85 -1.91
C PHE A 433 0.31 12.88 -2.17
N PRO A 434 0.45 11.61 -1.76
CA PRO A 434 -0.57 10.60 -2.00
C PRO A 434 -1.76 10.76 -1.07
N ARG A 435 -2.97 10.60 -1.63
CA ARG A 435 -4.22 10.48 -0.88
C ARG A 435 -4.63 9.01 -0.69
N THR A 436 -4.16 8.14 -1.59
CA THR A 436 -4.37 6.69 -1.55
C THR A 436 -3.04 5.97 -1.67
N GLU A 437 -3.00 4.69 -1.27
CA GLU A 437 -1.81 3.85 -1.46
C GLU A 437 -1.45 3.70 -2.95
N GLU A 438 -2.43 3.71 -3.85
CA GLU A 438 -2.18 3.61 -5.29
C GLU A 438 -1.52 4.88 -5.84
N HIS A 439 -1.90 6.07 -5.36
CA HIS A 439 -1.16 7.31 -5.68
C HIS A 439 0.32 7.19 -5.29
N ALA A 440 0.59 6.62 -4.11
CA ALA A 440 1.94 6.48 -3.59
C ALA A 440 2.79 5.49 -4.41
N PHE A 441 2.18 4.53 -5.11
CA PHE A 441 2.87 3.47 -5.85
C PHE A 441 2.74 3.59 -7.38
N ARG A 442 2.44 4.80 -7.89
CA ARG A 442 2.40 5.07 -9.35
C ARG A 442 3.78 5.00 -9.98
N ASP A 443 3.83 4.58 -11.24
CA ASP A 443 5.05 4.53 -12.04
C ASP A 443 5.31 5.83 -12.83
N GLU A 444 6.48 5.95 -13.46
CA GLU A 444 6.80 7.00 -14.43
C GLU A 444 6.13 6.73 -15.80
N ALA A 445 5.79 7.78 -16.57
CA ALA A 445 5.02 7.59 -17.80
C ALA A 445 5.82 6.89 -18.91
N LYS A 446 7.15 7.05 -18.90
CA LYS A 446 8.07 6.57 -19.95
C LYS A 446 8.22 5.05 -20.03
N SER A 447 7.70 4.31 -19.05
CA SER A 447 7.94 2.86 -18.93
C SER A 447 6.85 1.99 -19.56
N SER A 448 5.74 2.58 -20.04
CA SER A 448 4.58 1.82 -20.52
C SER A 448 4.27 2.06 -21.99
N LEU A 449 3.85 1.00 -22.68
CA LEU A 449 3.35 1.07 -24.07
C LEU A 449 1.97 1.76 -24.16
N PHE A 450 1.18 1.70 -23.09
CA PHE A 450 -0.22 2.15 -23.10
C PHE A 450 -0.39 3.52 -22.45
N ASN A 451 -1.53 4.16 -22.72
CA ASN A 451 -1.90 5.43 -22.12
C ASN A 451 -2.15 5.29 -20.61
N LEU A 452 -1.10 5.57 -19.84
CA LEU A 452 -1.10 5.48 -18.38
C LEU A 452 -2.09 6.44 -17.73
N THR A 453 -2.37 7.58 -18.34
CA THR A 453 -3.33 8.55 -17.81
C THR A 453 -4.70 7.91 -17.67
N LYS A 454 -5.23 7.34 -18.75
CA LYS A 454 -6.55 6.67 -18.74
C LYS A 454 -6.60 5.50 -17.77
N ILE A 455 -5.51 4.72 -17.70
CA ILE A 455 -5.41 3.60 -16.77
C ILE A 455 -5.46 4.09 -15.33
N TYR A 456 -4.68 5.12 -14.98
CA TYR A 456 -4.65 5.66 -13.62
C TYR A 456 -5.95 6.37 -13.25
N GLU A 457 -6.56 7.12 -14.17
CA GLU A 457 -7.90 7.68 -13.97
C GLU A 457 -8.93 6.59 -13.62
N GLN A 458 -8.88 5.45 -14.32
CA GLN A 458 -9.73 4.31 -14.02
C GLN A 458 -9.41 3.69 -12.66
N ILE A 459 -8.12 3.56 -12.31
CA ILE A 459 -7.67 3.05 -11.01
C ILE A 459 -8.18 3.95 -9.88
N ASP A 460 -8.07 5.27 -10.02
CA ASP A 460 -8.53 6.23 -9.03
C ASP A 460 -10.05 6.15 -8.86
N TRP A 461 -10.79 6.13 -9.97
CA TRP A 461 -12.23 5.95 -9.97
C TRP A 461 -12.65 4.65 -9.26
N ASN A 462 -11.97 3.55 -9.55
CA ASN A 462 -12.21 2.26 -8.87
C ASN A 462 -11.87 2.31 -7.37
N ALA A 463 -10.86 3.11 -6.98
CA ALA A 463 -10.49 3.28 -5.58
C ALA A 463 -11.55 4.05 -4.79
N ASP A 464 -12.20 5.04 -5.40
CA ASP A 464 -13.32 5.78 -4.82
C ASP A 464 -14.59 4.93 -4.73
N LEU A 465 -14.80 4.03 -5.70
CA LEU A 465 -15.92 3.07 -5.71
C LEU A 465 -15.82 1.96 -4.65
N LYS A 466 -14.78 1.88 -3.82
CA LYS A 466 -14.57 0.81 -2.81
C LYS A 466 -15.75 0.57 -1.86
N HIS A 467 -16.67 1.52 -1.72
CA HIS A 467 -17.88 1.38 -0.91
C HIS A 467 -19.06 0.74 -1.66
N SER A 468 -18.98 0.59 -2.97
CA SER A 468 -19.95 -0.10 -3.82
C SER A 468 -19.41 -1.48 -4.21
N SER A 469 -20.14 -2.55 -3.89
CA SER A 469 -19.73 -3.93 -4.18
C SER A 469 -19.92 -4.26 -5.67
N VAL A 470 -19.13 -3.63 -6.55
CA VAL A 470 -19.24 -3.78 -8.01
C VAL A 470 -18.67 -5.13 -8.49
N VAL A 471 -17.69 -5.68 -7.78
CA VAL A 471 -17.03 -6.95 -8.13
C VAL A 471 -17.31 -8.00 -7.07
N THR A 472 -17.79 -9.17 -7.50
CA THR A 472 -18.03 -10.34 -6.64
C THR A 472 -16.92 -11.37 -6.84
N GLN A 473 -16.33 -11.83 -5.74
CA GLN A 473 -15.34 -12.91 -5.75
C GLN A 473 -16.03 -14.27 -5.53
N GLY A 474 -15.67 -15.29 -6.31
CA GLY A 474 -16.29 -16.62 -6.20
C GLY A 474 -15.64 -17.70 -7.04
N ASN A 475 -16.32 -18.85 -7.15
CA ASN A 475 -15.92 -19.98 -7.97
C ASN A 475 -17.11 -20.52 -8.77
N PHE A 476 -16.83 -21.04 -9.98
CA PHE A 476 -17.78 -21.84 -10.74
C PHE A 476 -17.73 -23.30 -10.31
N GLN A 477 -18.89 -23.96 -10.23
CA GLN A 477 -19.01 -25.36 -9.87
C GLN A 477 -20.07 -26.05 -10.73
N TRP A 478 -19.83 -27.31 -11.09
CA TRP A 478 -20.86 -28.15 -11.68
C TRP A 478 -21.96 -28.46 -10.65
N MET A 479 -23.21 -28.44 -11.08
CA MET A 479 -24.36 -28.71 -10.23
C MET A 479 -24.27 -30.12 -9.66
N GLY A 480 -24.36 -30.23 -8.33
CA GLY A 480 -24.20 -31.50 -7.62
C GLY A 480 -22.80 -32.13 -7.71
N GLY A 481 -21.78 -31.39 -8.17
CA GLY A 481 -20.42 -31.92 -8.37
C GLY A 481 -20.29 -32.90 -9.54
N VAL A 482 -21.36 -33.10 -10.32
CA VAL A 482 -21.36 -34.01 -11.47
C VAL A 482 -20.89 -33.26 -12.70
N LYS A 483 -19.74 -33.67 -13.26
CA LYS A 483 -19.13 -33.04 -14.43
C LYS A 483 -20.09 -33.00 -15.63
N ASP A 484 -19.95 -31.96 -16.44
CA ASP A 484 -20.72 -31.74 -17.69
C ASP A 484 -22.24 -31.53 -17.52
N THR A 485 -22.68 -31.16 -16.31
CA THR A 485 -24.06 -30.72 -15.99
C THR A 485 -24.23 -29.20 -16.14
N SER A 486 -25.22 -28.57 -15.51
CA SER A 486 -25.30 -27.11 -15.42
C SER A 486 -24.25 -26.57 -14.46
N VAL A 487 -23.65 -25.42 -14.77
CA VAL A 487 -22.70 -24.72 -13.91
C VAL A 487 -23.44 -23.67 -13.08
N ILE A 488 -23.00 -23.48 -11.84
CA ILE A 488 -23.45 -22.40 -10.95
C ILE A 488 -22.24 -21.57 -10.51
N PHE A 489 -22.46 -20.27 -10.27
CA PHE A 489 -21.49 -19.40 -9.63
C PHE A 489 -21.78 -19.29 -8.14
N VAL A 490 -20.79 -19.56 -7.31
CA VAL A 490 -20.91 -19.49 -5.85
C VAL A 490 -19.99 -18.39 -5.32
N PRO A 491 -20.54 -17.28 -4.79
CA PRO A 491 -19.76 -16.23 -4.14
C PRO A 491 -19.01 -16.77 -2.92
N GLN A 492 -17.69 -16.58 -2.89
CA GLN A 492 -16.81 -17.07 -1.84
C GLN A 492 -15.58 -16.17 -1.71
N ASN A 493 -15.21 -15.82 -0.47
CA ASN A 493 -14.05 -14.94 -0.18
C ASN A 493 -12.70 -15.52 -0.62
N ASN A 494 -12.60 -16.85 -0.76
CA ASN A 494 -11.41 -17.54 -1.29
C ASN A 494 -11.58 -17.95 -2.76
N GLY A 495 -12.56 -17.36 -3.45
CA GLY A 495 -12.81 -17.56 -4.87
C GLY A 495 -11.64 -17.16 -5.75
N ARG A 496 -11.47 -17.85 -6.87
CA ARG A 496 -10.41 -17.54 -7.86
C ARG A 496 -10.88 -16.61 -8.97
N PHE A 497 -12.19 -16.46 -9.12
CA PHE A 497 -12.82 -15.60 -10.11
C PHE A 497 -13.27 -14.29 -9.48
N PHE A 498 -13.05 -13.20 -10.19
CA PHE A 498 -13.63 -11.89 -9.93
C PHE A 498 -14.61 -11.60 -11.06
N VAL A 499 -15.86 -11.31 -10.70
CA VAL A 499 -16.96 -11.14 -11.66
C VAL A 499 -17.66 -9.82 -11.38
N SER A 500 -17.80 -8.97 -12.40
CA SER A 500 -18.57 -7.71 -12.35
C SER A 500 -19.95 -7.82 -12.98
N TRP A 501 -20.19 -8.85 -13.80
CA TRP A 501 -21.50 -9.09 -14.42
C TRP A 501 -21.84 -10.58 -14.52
N ILE A 502 -23.08 -10.90 -14.16
CA ILE A 502 -23.68 -12.23 -14.28
C ILE A 502 -24.86 -12.13 -15.27
N PRO A 503 -24.91 -12.95 -16.33
CA PRO A 503 -26.00 -12.92 -17.29
C PRO A 503 -27.33 -13.34 -16.65
N PRO A 504 -28.47 -12.86 -17.17
CA PRO A 504 -29.78 -13.37 -16.79
C PRO A 504 -29.89 -14.88 -16.97
N GLN A 505 -30.73 -15.55 -16.17
CA GLN A 505 -30.85 -17.00 -16.14
C GLN A 505 -31.12 -17.64 -17.51
N ARG A 506 -31.83 -16.94 -18.41
CA ARG A 506 -32.11 -17.39 -19.80
C ARG A 506 -30.86 -17.56 -20.67
N LEU A 507 -29.78 -16.84 -20.35
CA LEU A 507 -28.51 -16.88 -21.09
C LEU A 507 -27.48 -17.78 -20.41
N GLN A 508 -27.68 -18.14 -19.14
CA GLN A 508 -26.77 -19.01 -18.40
C GLN A 508 -26.83 -20.44 -18.93
N ASN A 509 -25.69 -21.12 -18.99
CA ASN A 509 -25.58 -22.53 -19.41
C ASN A 509 -26.18 -22.82 -20.81
N ASN A 510 -26.23 -21.82 -21.68
CA ASN A 510 -26.77 -21.97 -23.03
C ASN A 510 -25.78 -22.74 -23.93
N VAL A 511 -25.99 -24.06 -24.05
CA VAL A 511 -25.14 -24.97 -24.82
C VAL A 511 -25.92 -25.58 -25.99
N ILE A 512 -25.45 -25.38 -27.22
CA ILE A 512 -26.04 -25.96 -28.42
C ILE A 512 -25.31 -27.25 -28.78
N GLN A 513 -26.03 -28.35 -28.98
CA GLN A 513 -25.45 -29.61 -29.44
C GLN A 513 -25.64 -29.77 -30.96
N LYS A 514 -24.54 -29.97 -31.70
CA LYS A 514 -24.55 -30.25 -33.15
C LYS A 514 -23.57 -31.38 -33.45
N LEU A 515 -24.05 -32.45 -34.11
CA LEU A 515 -23.22 -33.59 -34.56
C LEU A 515 -22.32 -34.17 -33.44
N GLY A 516 -22.88 -34.36 -32.24
CA GLY A 516 -22.15 -34.90 -31.08
C GLY A 516 -21.13 -33.94 -30.44
N LYS A 517 -21.07 -32.68 -30.87
CA LYS A 517 -20.20 -31.63 -30.31
C LYS A 517 -21.02 -30.53 -29.67
N LYS A 518 -20.52 -29.98 -28.57
CA LYS A 518 -21.11 -28.85 -27.84
C LYS A 518 -20.55 -27.53 -28.37
N TYR A 519 -21.44 -26.56 -28.58
CA TYR A 519 -21.17 -25.22 -29.07
C TYR A 519 -21.73 -24.16 -28.12
N PRO A 520 -21.11 -22.96 -28.06
CA PRO A 520 -21.61 -21.84 -27.27
C PRO A 520 -22.91 -21.31 -27.88
N GLY A 521 -23.94 -21.16 -27.05
CA GLY A 521 -25.22 -20.57 -27.47
C GLY A 521 -25.18 -19.04 -27.60
N ASN A 522 -24.20 -18.39 -26.97
CA ASN A 522 -24.08 -16.93 -26.86
C ASN A 522 -22.84 -16.37 -27.61
N ASP A 523 -22.38 -16.99 -28.71
CA ASP A 523 -21.20 -16.51 -29.50
C ASP A 523 -21.32 -15.04 -29.95
N ASN A 524 -22.53 -14.55 -30.17
CA ASN A 524 -22.75 -13.17 -30.59
C ASN A 524 -22.62 -12.14 -29.46
N LEU A 525 -22.71 -12.56 -28.19
CA LEU A 525 -22.80 -11.66 -27.03
C LEU A 525 -21.43 -11.32 -26.43
N GLY A 526 -20.41 -12.16 -26.62
CA GLY A 526 -19.09 -11.95 -26.04
C GLY A 526 -18.11 -13.06 -26.38
N ALA A 527 -16.93 -13.02 -25.77
CA ALA A 527 -15.93 -14.07 -25.86
C ALA A 527 -14.96 -14.02 -24.68
N PHE A 528 -14.28 -15.14 -24.45
CA PHE A 528 -13.18 -15.26 -23.50
C PHE A 528 -11.82 -15.23 -24.20
N GLY A 529 -10.83 -14.68 -23.52
CA GLY A 529 -9.41 -14.79 -23.86
C GLY A 529 -8.64 -15.49 -22.76
N CYS A 530 -7.73 -16.39 -23.12
CA CYS A 530 -7.00 -17.18 -22.13
C CYS A 530 -5.52 -17.36 -22.46
N ASP A 531 -4.68 -17.03 -21.48
CA ASP A 531 -3.27 -17.42 -21.42
C ASP A 531 -3.16 -18.66 -20.52
N SER A 532 -2.74 -19.77 -21.11
CA SER A 532 -2.75 -21.08 -20.46
C SER A 532 -1.35 -21.50 -20.01
N TYR A 533 -1.21 -22.62 -19.30
CA TYR A 533 0.06 -23.24 -18.98
C TYR A 533 -0.06 -24.77 -18.94
N ASP A 534 0.98 -25.47 -19.42
CA ASP A 534 0.93 -26.92 -19.57
C ASP A 534 1.57 -27.69 -18.40
N ILE A 535 2.54 -27.10 -17.69
CA ILE A 535 3.32 -27.80 -16.66
C ILE A 535 2.96 -27.25 -15.27
N SER A 536 2.62 -28.14 -14.34
CA SER A 536 2.18 -27.74 -12.98
C SER A 536 3.37 -27.29 -12.10
N GLY A 537 4.56 -27.86 -12.27
CA GLY A 537 5.80 -27.44 -11.57
C GLY A 537 6.83 -26.79 -12.49
N THR A 538 7.46 -25.70 -12.05
CA THR A 538 8.62 -25.09 -12.70
C THR A 538 9.84 -25.18 -11.77
N VAL A 539 11.03 -25.40 -12.34
CA VAL A 539 12.30 -25.57 -11.59
C VAL A 539 12.61 -24.32 -10.76
N ASP A 540 12.21 -23.14 -11.27
CA ASP A 540 12.11 -21.91 -10.51
C ASP A 540 10.69 -21.73 -9.98
N LYS A 541 10.52 -21.54 -8.66
CA LYS A 541 9.23 -21.35 -7.95
C LYS A 541 8.42 -20.11 -8.39
N ARG A 542 8.63 -19.56 -9.59
CA ARG A 542 7.97 -18.40 -10.22
C ARG A 542 7.50 -18.71 -11.65
N GLY A 543 6.83 -19.84 -11.88
CA GLY A 543 6.18 -20.05 -13.18
C GLY A 543 4.99 -19.08 -13.38
N SER A 544 4.73 -18.66 -14.62
CA SER A 544 3.60 -17.77 -14.96
C SER A 544 2.25 -18.36 -14.55
N LYS A 545 1.25 -17.51 -14.27
CA LYS A 545 -0.08 -17.94 -13.83
C LYS A 545 -0.98 -18.20 -15.04
N GLY A 546 -2.01 -19.03 -14.86
CA GLY A 546 -3.07 -19.13 -15.86
C GLY A 546 -3.99 -17.93 -15.73
N ALA A 547 -4.34 -17.32 -16.86
CA ALA A 547 -5.21 -16.15 -16.89
C ALA A 547 -6.38 -16.33 -17.87
N LEU A 548 -7.55 -15.85 -17.47
CA LEU A 548 -8.78 -15.87 -18.27
C LEU A 548 -9.55 -14.57 -18.05
N HIS A 549 -9.95 -13.95 -19.17
CA HIS A 549 -10.77 -12.75 -19.17
C HIS A 549 -12.01 -12.94 -20.04
N GLY A 550 -13.14 -12.44 -19.56
CA GLY A 550 -14.39 -12.39 -20.31
C GLY A 550 -14.69 -10.96 -20.75
N LEU A 551 -15.00 -10.77 -22.04
CA LEU A 551 -15.40 -9.49 -22.61
C LEU A 551 -16.71 -9.64 -23.40
N THR A 552 -17.66 -8.75 -23.18
CA THR A 552 -18.90 -8.67 -23.97
C THR A 552 -18.72 -7.84 -25.23
N LYS A 553 -19.59 -8.07 -26.22
CA LYS A 553 -19.68 -7.27 -27.45
C LYS A 553 -20.85 -6.31 -27.35
N PHE A 554 -20.85 -5.29 -28.19
CA PHE A 554 -22.09 -4.55 -28.45
C PHE A 554 -23.17 -5.49 -29.01
N SER A 555 -24.32 -5.52 -28.36
CA SER A 555 -25.48 -6.30 -28.79
C SER A 555 -26.76 -5.55 -28.44
N MET A 556 -27.87 -5.86 -29.13
CA MET A 556 -29.19 -5.33 -28.80
C MET A 556 -29.88 -6.10 -27.65
N GLU A 557 -29.21 -7.09 -27.08
CA GLU A 557 -29.70 -7.83 -25.90
C GLU A 557 -29.29 -7.12 -24.60
N ASP A 558 -29.92 -7.52 -23.50
CA ASP A 558 -29.64 -7.04 -22.14
C ASP A 558 -28.28 -7.55 -21.62
N VAL A 559 -27.21 -7.06 -22.26
CA VAL A 559 -25.80 -7.40 -22.01
C VAL A 559 -25.01 -6.09 -22.04
N PRO A 560 -24.16 -5.82 -21.03
CA PRO A 560 -23.38 -4.59 -21.01
C PRO A 560 -22.43 -4.57 -22.20
N PRO A 561 -22.36 -3.48 -22.99
CA PRO A 561 -21.57 -3.45 -24.22
C PRO A 561 -20.08 -3.22 -23.91
N ASN A 562 -19.19 -4.01 -24.52
CA ASN A 562 -17.73 -3.88 -24.38
C ASN A 562 -17.26 -3.86 -22.92
N HIS A 563 -17.85 -4.70 -22.07
CA HIS A 563 -17.60 -4.74 -20.64
C HIS A 563 -16.74 -5.94 -20.27
N PHE A 564 -15.62 -5.71 -19.57
CA PHE A 564 -14.86 -6.79 -18.96
C PHE A 564 -15.64 -7.32 -17.76
N PHE A 565 -16.20 -8.52 -17.89
CA PHE A 565 -17.12 -9.08 -16.90
C PHE A 565 -16.50 -10.11 -15.96
N LEU A 566 -15.34 -10.67 -16.33
CA LEU A 566 -14.68 -11.72 -15.56
C LEU A 566 -13.14 -11.60 -15.65
N GLU A 567 -12.48 -11.71 -14.50
CA GLU A 567 -11.03 -11.85 -14.35
C GLU A 567 -10.72 -13.11 -13.52
N TYR A 568 -9.84 -13.96 -14.04
CA TYR A 568 -9.21 -15.06 -13.32
C TYR A 568 -7.71 -14.99 -13.56
N ILE A 569 -6.90 -14.91 -12.49
CA ILE A 569 -5.42 -14.90 -12.57
C ILE A 569 -4.89 -15.74 -11.40
N ALA A 570 -4.66 -17.04 -11.65
CA ALA A 570 -4.23 -17.96 -10.61
C ALA A 570 -3.46 -19.16 -11.18
N ARG A 571 -2.70 -19.83 -10.32
CA ARG A 571 -2.02 -21.09 -10.62
C ARG A 571 -2.44 -22.19 -9.63
N PRO A 572 -3.53 -22.93 -9.92
CA PRO A 572 -3.95 -24.08 -9.12
C PRO A 572 -2.87 -25.16 -9.00
N GLN A 573 -3.07 -26.07 -8.03
CA GLN A 573 -2.14 -27.17 -7.75
C GLN A 573 -1.84 -28.03 -8.97
N THR A 574 -2.86 -28.29 -9.81
CA THR A 574 -2.72 -28.99 -11.07
C THR A 574 -3.26 -28.14 -12.22
N ALA A 575 -2.67 -28.26 -13.40
CA ALA A 575 -3.16 -27.60 -14.60
C ALA A 575 -4.59 -28.07 -14.98
N GLU A 576 -4.98 -29.29 -14.61
CA GLU A 576 -6.33 -29.80 -14.89
C GLU A 576 -7.42 -29.06 -14.13
N ILE A 577 -7.15 -28.63 -12.90
CA ILE A 577 -8.10 -27.78 -12.14
C ILE A 577 -8.33 -26.47 -12.91
N PHE A 578 -7.26 -25.84 -13.40
CA PHE A 578 -7.37 -24.64 -14.22
C PHE A 578 -8.17 -24.88 -15.50
N PHE A 579 -7.96 -26.03 -16.19
CA PHE A 579 -8.71 -26.35 -17.40
C PHE A 579 -10.21 -26.53 -17.14
N GLU A 580 -10.58 -27.19 -16.03
CA GLU A 580 -11.99 -27.34 -15.63
C GLU A 580 -12.60 -25.99 -15.23
N ASP A 581 -11.86 -25.15 -14.50
CA ASP A 581 -12.31 -23.81 -14.11
C ASP A 581 -12.64 -22.96 -15.36
N VAL A 582 -11.75 -22.96 -16.35
CA VAL A 582 -11.93 -22.25 -17.63
C VAL A 582 -13.13 -22.81 -18.40
N LEU A 583 -13.28 -24.14 -18.46
CA LEU A 583 -14.41 -24.78 -19.12
C LEU A 583 -15.74 -24.40 -18.45
N MET A 584 -15.81 -24.47 -17.12
CA MET A 584 -17.02 -24.12 -16.36
C MET A 584 -17.43 -22.65 -16.60
N ALA A 585 -16.47 -21.73 -16.61
CA ALA A 585 -16.75 -20.32 -16.93
C ALA A 585 -17.31 -20.17 -18.36
N CYS A 586 -16.69 -20.81 -19.36
CA CYS A 586 -17.19 -20.77 -20.74
C CYS A 586 -18.61 -21.33 -20.87
N VAL A 587 -18.90 -22.44 -20.19
CA VAL A 587 -20.23 -23.07 -20.19
C VAL A 587 -21.27 -22.22 -19.48
N PHE A 588 -20.94 -21.67 -18.30
CA PHE A 588 -21.86 -20.82 -17.54
C PHE A 588 -22.32 -19.61 -18.35
N TYR A 589 -21.39 -18.91 -19.01
CA TYR A 589 -21.73 -17.75 -19.86
C TYR A 589 -22.21 -18.13 -21.26
N GLY A 590 -22.03 -19.40 -21.68
CA GLY A 590 -22.38 -19.87 -23.02
C GLY A 590 -21.58 -19.20 -24.13
N MET A 591 -20.39 -18.66 -23.86
CA MET A 591 -19.57 -17.88 -24.79
C MET A 591 -18.31 -18.64 -25.25
N PRO A 592 -17.80 -18.37 -26.47
CA PRO A 592 -16.59 -19.01 -27.00
C PRO A 592 -15.31 -18.48 -26.34
N ILE A 593 -14.19 -19.19 -26.55
CA ILE A 593 -12.86 -18.85 -26.02
C ILE A 593 -11.80 -18.82 -27.12
N LEU A 594 -10.95 -17.80 -27.09
CA LEU A 594 -9.70 -17.75 -27.85
C LEU A 594 -8.53 -17.96 -26.88
N ALA A 595 -7.83 -19.09 -27.06
CA ALA A 595 -6.69 -19.47 -26.24
C ALA A 595 -5.43 -19.66 -27.10
N GLU A 596 -4.28 -19.53 -26.47
CA GLU A 596 -3.00 -19.84 -27.12
C GLU A 596 -2.90 -21.31 -27.54
N ASN A 597 -2.39 -21.57 -28.74
CA ASN A 597 -2.18 -22.94 -29.23
C ASN A 597 -0.76 -23.49 -28.99
N ASN A 598 0.19 -22.63 -28.56
CA ASN A 598 1.56 -23.05 -28.20
C ASN A 598 1.58 -23.99 -26.97
N LYS A 599 0.56 -23.89 -26.11
CA LYS A 599 0.35 -24.70 -24.91
C LYS A 599 -0.99 -25.45 -25.05
N PRO A 600 -1.04 -26.52 -25.86
CA PRO A 600 -2.31 -27.02 -26.39
C PRO A 600 -3.14 -27.85 -25.40
N ARG A 601 -2.65 -28.15 -24.18
CA ARG A 601 -3.36 -29.08 -23.27
C ARG A 601 -4.74 -28.58 -22.89
N LEU A 602 -4.94 -27.27 -22.72
CA LEU A 602 -6.25 -26.67 -22.49
C LEU A 602 -7.21 -26.99 -23.65
N LEU A 603 -6.76 -26.78 -24.89
CA LEU A 603 -7.57 -27.02 -26.09
C LEU A 603 -7.88 -28.51 -26.28
N TYR A 604 -6.93 -29.40 -25.98
CA TYR A 604 -7.17 -30.84 -25.96
C TYR A 604 -8.15 -31.26 -24.87
N HIS A 605 -8.13 -30.60 -23.71
CA HIS A 605 -9.13 -30.84 -22.65
C HIS A 605 -10.54 -30.51 -23.14
N PHE A 606 -10.73 -29.35 -23.78
CA PHE A 606 -12.00 -28.96 -24.41
C PHE A 606 -12.45 -30.00 -25.45
N LYS A 607 -11.53 -30.45 -26.32
CA LYS A 607 -11.85 -31.46 -27.35
C LYS A 607 -12.26 -32.80 -26.72
N ARG A 608 -11.49 -33.32 -25.77
CA ARG A 608 -11.76 -34.60 -25.08
C ARG A 608 -13.10 -34.61 -24.36
N ARG A 609 -13.54 -33.44 -23.87
CA ARG A 609 -14.84 -33.27 -23.19
C ARG A 609 -16.01 -32.96 -24.12
N GLY A 610 -15.79 -32.92 -25.44
CA GLY A 610 -16.82 -32.65 -26.43
C GLY A 610 -17.11 -31.16 -26.67
N TYR A 611 -16.35 -30.26 -26.04
CA TYR A 611 -16.48 -28.79 -26.11
C TYR A 611 -15.58 -28.15 -27.16
N ARG A 612 -15.10 -28.90 -28.16
CA ARG A 612 -14.28 -28.34 -29.27
C ARG A 612 -14.95 -27.13 -29.95
N GLY A 613 -16.28 -27.08 -30.00
CA GLY A 613 -17.02 -25.97 -30.60
C GLY A 613 -16.88 -24.63 -29.87
N TYR A 614 -16.44 -24.64 -28.60
CA TYR A 614 -16.17 -23.43 -27.83
C TYR A 614 -14.81 -22.79 -28.18
N ALA A 615 -13.83 -23.60 -28.61
CA ALA A 615 -12.51 -23.09 -28.98
C ALA A 615 -12.54 -22.41 -30.35
N MET A 616 -12.30 -21.10 -30.37
CA MET A 616 -12.25 -20.32 -31.61
C MET A 616 -11.01 -20.67 -32.42
N ASN A 617 -11.13 -20.62 -33.74
CA ASN A 617 -9.95 -20.59 -34.61
C ASN A 617 -9.41 -19.16 -34.67
N ARG A 618 -8.11 -19.01 -34.96
CA ARG A 618 -7.48 -17.70 -35.14
C ARG A 618 -8.28 -16.81 -36.13
N PRO A 619 -8.59 -15.55 -35.79
CA PRO A 619 -9.48 -14.70 -36.58
C PRO A 619 -8.83 -14.16 -37.87
N ASP A 620 -7.50 -14.20 -37.95
CA ASP A 620 -6.68 -13.63 -39.02
C ASP A 620 -6.51 -14.54 -40.25
N LYS A 621 -6.88 -15.83 -40.16
CA LYS A 621 -6.80 -16.77 -41.28
C LYS A 621 -8.16 -17.37 -41.62
N ILE A 622 -8.41 -17.54 -42.91
CA ILE A 622 -9.55 -18.30 -43.43
C ILE A 622 -9.35 -19.79 -43.07
N TYR A 623 -10.44 -20.50 -42.76
CA TYR A 623 -10.43 -21.91 -42.37
C TYR A 623 -9.57 -22.82 -43.27
N ASN A 624 -9.63 -22.59 -44.59
CA ASN A 624 -8.88 -23.36 -45.59
C ASN A 624 -7.36 -23.12 -45.56
N LYS A 625 -6.89 -22.06 -44.89
CA LYS A 625 -5.47 -21.75 -44.71
C LYS A 625 -4.94 -22.09 -43.30
N LEU A 626 -5.79 -22.66 -42.44
CA LEU A 626 -5.38 -23.17 -41.13
C LEU A 626 -4.58 -24.46 -41.28
N SER A 627 -3.59 -24.65 -40.40
CA SER A 627 -2.85 -25.91 -40.28
C SER A 627 -3.75 -27.06 -39.82
N VAL A 628 -3.28 -28.30 -39.97
CA VAL A 628 -4.00 -29.50 -39.51
C VAL A 628 -4.32 -29.42 -38.02
N THR A 629 -3.34 -28.98 -37.21
CA THR A 629 -3.50 -28.81 -35.76
C THR A 629 -4.46 -27.67 -35.42
N GLU A 630 -4.37 -26.52 -36.09
CA GLU A 630 -5.29 -25.39 -35.89
C GLU A 630 -6.75 -25.78 -36.22
N ARG A 631 -6.98 -26.58 -37.26
CA ARG A 631 -8.32 -27.12 -37.56
C ARG A 631 -8.78 -28.09 -36.47
N GLU A 632 -7.88 -28.94 -36.00
CA GLU A 632 -8.19 -29.98 -35.03
C GLU A 632 -8.60 -29.42 -33.66
N ILE A 633 -7.84 -28.47 -33.12
CA ILE A 633 -8.00 -28.00 -31.73
C ILE A 633 -8.35 -26.51 -31.59
N GLY A 634 -8.13 -25.69 -32.62
CA GLY A 634 -8.36 -24.24 -32.59
C GLY A 634 -7.19 -23.46 -32.00
N GLY A 635 -7.47 -22.24 -31.53
CA GLY A 635 -6.51 -21.34 -30.90
C GLY A 635 -5.72 -20.45 -31.86
N ILE A 636 -4.84 -19.65 -31.27
CA ILE A 636 -3.97 -18.69 -31.96
C ILE A 636 -2.51 -18.85 -31.51
N PRO A 637 -1.52 -18.79 -32.42
CA PRO A 637 -0.11 -18.79 -32.01
C PRO A 637 0.27 -17.44 -31.40
N ASN A 638 1.03 -17.45 -30.30
CA ASN A 638 1.46 -16.22 -29.61
C ASN A 638 2.92 -15.82 -29.91
N SER A 639 3.60 -16.51 -30.83
CA SER A 639 5.03 -16.34 -31.10
C SER A 639 5.37 -15.36 -32.24
N SER A 640 4.49 -15.18 -33.23
CA SER A 640 4.76 -14.31 -34.39
C SER A 640 4.65 -12.83 -34.05
N GLU A 641 5.60 -12.01 -34.51
CA GLU A 641 5.66 -10.55 -34.25
C GLU A 641 4.38 -9.82 -34.63
N ASP A 642 3.80 -10.12 -35.79
CA ASP A 642 2.54 -9.52 -36.24
C ASP A 642 1.39 -9.72 -35.24
N ILE A 643 1.32 -10.90 -34.60
CA ILE A 643 0.30 -11.20 -33.60
C ILE A 643 0.60 -10.46 -32.29
N LYS A 644 1.87 -10.30 -31.92
CA LYS A 644 2.26 -9.52 -30.73
C LYS A 644 1.85 -8.05 -30.90
N GLN A 645 2.09 -7.47 -32.08
CA GLN A 645 1.70 -6.10 -32.39
C GLN A 645 0.18 -5.94 -32.47
N ALA A 646 -0.51 -6.85 -33.16
CA ALA A 646 -1.98 -6.82 -33.24
C ALA A 646 -2.65 -6.97 -31.86
N HIS A 647 -2.05 -7.78 -30.98
CA HIS A 647 -2.49 -7.96 -29.60
C HIS A 647 -2.30 -6.69 -28.77
N ALA A 648 -1.13 -6.06 -28.85
CA ALA A 648 -0.86 -4.78 -28.16
C ALA A 648 -1.79 -3.66 -28.68
N ALA A 649 -1.95 -3.53 -29.99
CA ALA A 649 -2.84 -2.54 -30.60
C ALA A 649 -4.32 -2.76 -30.24
N ALA A 650 -4.74 -4.01 -30.02
CA ALA A 650 -6.09 -4.33 -29.55
C ALA A 650 -6.35 -3.77 -28.15
N ILE A 651 -5.38 -3.95 -27.24
CA ILE A 651 -5.45 -3.42 -25.87
C ILE A 651 -5.39 -1.89 -25.89
N GLU A 652 -4.45 -1.32 -26.63
CA GLU A 652 -4.30 0.13 -26.78
C GLU A 652 -5.59 0.79 -27.27
N SER A 653 -6.19 0.27 -28.36
CA SER A 653 -7.46 0.77 -28.89
C SER A 653 -8.60 0.65 -27.89
N TYR A 654 -8.62 -0.43 -27.09
CA TYR A 654 -9.63 -0.60 -26.05
C TYR A 654 -9.45 0.41 -24.92
N ILE A 655 -8.22 0.62 -24.45
CA ILE A 655 -7.89 1.60 -23.40
C ILE A 655 -8.30 3.00 -23.86
N GLU A 656 -7.94 3.38 -25.08
CA GLU A 656 -8.29 4.69 -25.62
C GLU A 656 -9.80 4.93 -25.73
N THR A 657 -10.59 3.88 -25.93
CA THR A 657 -12.04 4.03 -26.16
C THR A 657 -12.84 3.88 -24.86
N TYR A 658 -12.44 2.97 -23.97
CA TYR A 658 -13.32 2.46 -22.91
C TYR A 658 -12.77 2.60 -21.49
N VAL A 659 -11.51 3.02 -21.31
CA VAL A 659 -10.85 3.10 -19.99
C VAL A 659 -10.60 4.56 -19.59
N GLY A 660 -10.77 4.88 -18.31
CA GLY A 660 -10.59 6.24 -17.80
C GLY A 660 -11.79 7.13 -18.10
N LEU A 661 -11.58 8.44 -18.17
CA LEU A 661 -12.62 9.40 -18.51
C LEU A 661 -12.95 9.34 -20.02
N ARG A 662 -14.23 9.13 -20.34
CA ARG A 662 -14.77 9.09 -21.70
C ARG A 662 -15.25 10.47 -22.14
N GLY A 663 -15.38 10.68 -23.46
CA GLY A 663 -15.80 11.96 -24.04
C GLY A 663 -17.22 12.41 -23.68
N ASP A 664 -18.05 11.52 -23.13
CA ASP A 664 -19.38 11.80 -22.59
C ASP A 664 -19.37 12.16 -21.10
N ASN A 665 -18.17 12.40 -20.54
CA ASN A 665 -17.94 12.71 -19.13
C ASN A 665 -18.32 11.57 -18.17
N THR A 666 -18.40 10.33 -18.68
CA THR A 666 -18.54 9.12 -17.87
C THR A 666 -17.20 8.39 -17.72
N TYR A 667 -17.04 7.61 -16.66
CA TYR A 667 -15.86 6.75 -16.50
C TYR A 667 -16.08 5.39 -17.14
N GLY A 668 -14.98 4.76 -17.54
CA GLY A 668 -14.98 3.37 -17.96
C GLY A 668 -15.45 2.39 -16.89
N ASP A 669 -15.79 1.20 -17.34
CA ASP A 669 -16.39 0.11 -16.55
C ASP A 669 -15.44 -1.09 -16.37
N VAL A 670 -14.12 -0.83 -16.45
CA VAL A 670 -13.09 -1.83 -16.14
C VAL A 670 -12.76 -1.78 -14.65
N TYR A 671 -13.42 -2.65 -13.87
CA TYR A 671 -13.28 -2.69 -12.41
C TYR A 671 -12.12 -3.56 -11.92
N PHE A 672 -11.42 -4.28 -12.82
CA PHE A 672 -10.39 -5.24 -12.45
C PHE A 672 -9.02 -4.57 -12.26
N GLN A 673 -8.73 -4.22 -11.01
CA GLN A 673 -7.50 -3.53 -10.60
C GLN A 673 -6.20 -4.28 -10.97
N ARG A 674 -6.20 -5.62 -11.00
CA ARG A 674 -5.01 -6.39 -11.37
C ARG A 674 -4.71 -6.25 -12.86
N THR A 675 -5.73 -6.29 -13.70
CA THR A 675 -5.62 -6.06 -15.14
C THR A 675 -5.13 -4.64 -15.45
N LEU A 676 -5.71 -3.62 -14.81
CA LEU A 676 -5.27 -2.22 -15.00
C LEU A 676 -3.79 -2.02 -14.62
N ASN A 677 -3.37 -2.57 -13.48
CA ASN A 677 -1.98 -2.53 -13.04
C ASN A 677 -1.03 -3.32 -13.97
N ASP A 678 -1.50 -4.42 -14.56
CA ASP A 678 -0.70 -5.21 -15.51
C ASP A 678 -0.54 -4.48 -16.86
N TRP A 679 -1.62 -3.85 -17.36
CA TRP A 679 -1.56 -2.97 -18.53
C TRP A 679 -0.61 -1.80 -18.29
N ALA A 680 -0.65 -1.16 -17.12
CA ALA A 680 0.25 -0.06 -16.79
C ALA A 680 1.74 -0.45 -16.91
N ARG A 681 2.07 -1.72 -16.68
CA ARG A 681 3.46 -2.21 -16.69
C ARG A 681 3.82 -2.98 -17.96
N PHE A 682 2.92 -3.05 -18.94
CA PHE A 682 3.07 -3.97 -20.06
C PHE A 682 4.29 -3.65 -20.92
N ASP A 683 5.23 -4.60 -20.96
CA ASP A 683 6.38 -4.57 -21.88
C ASP A 683 6.18 -5.60 -23.00
N ILE A 684 6.17 -5.11 -24.24
CA ILE A 684 6.01 -5.94 -25.45
C ILE A 684 7.16 -6.94 -25.64
N ASN A 685 8.36 -6.63 -25.11
CA ASN A 685 9.54 -7.48 -25.19
C ASN A 685 9.52 -8.58 -24.11
N ASN A 686 8.91 -8.29 -22.94
CA ASN A 686 8.86 -9.21 -21.80
C ASN A 686 7.42 -9.60 -21.41
N ARG A 687 6.68 -10.16 -22.36
CA ARG A 687 5.26 -10.52 -22.22
C ARG A 687 4.96 -11.64 -21.21
N THR A 688 5.96 -12.45 -20.84
CA THR A 688 5.78 -13.64 -19.98
C THR A 688 5.44 -13.30 -18.54
N THR A 689 5.68 -12.06 -18.10
CA THR A 689 5.31 -11.56 -16.77
C THR A 689 3.90 -10.95 -16.72
N HIS A 690 3.23 -10.79 -17.86
CA HIS A 690 2.00 -10.03 -18.02
C HIS A 690 0.79 -10.89 -18.42
N ASP A 691 0.52 -11.94 -17.62
CA ASP A 691 -0.53 -12.94 -17.91
C ASP A 691 -1.92 -12.29 -18.14
N ALA A 692 -2.24 -11.21 -17.41
CA ALA A 692 -3.52 -10.50 -17.51
C ALA A 692 -3.64 -9.72 -18.83
N SER A 693 -2.57 -9.07 -19.27
CA SER A 693 -2.50 -8.38 -20.56
C SER A 693 -2.68 -9.36 -21.72
N ILE A 694 -2.06 -10.55 -21.65
CA ILE A 694 -2.19 -11.57 -22.70
C ILE A 694 -3.63 -12.05 -22.82
N SER A 695 -4.22 -12.52 -21.72
CA SER A 695 -5.59 -13.02 -21.68
C SER A 695 -6.64 -11.96 -22.06
N SER A 696 -6.53 -10.73 -21.53
CA SER A 696 -7.44 -9.62 -21.88
C SER A 696 -7.34 -9.21 -23.36
N GLY A 697 -6.15 -9.08 -23.92
CA GLY A 697 -5.98 -8.78 -25.34
C GLY A 697 -6.52 -9.89 -26.26
N LEU A 698 -6.40 -11.16 -25.87
CA LEU A 698 -7.03 -12.27 -26.58
C LEU A 698 -8.57 -12.17 -26.55
N ALA A 699 -9.16 -11.73 -25.43
CA ALA A 699 -10.60 -11.53 -25.32
C ALA A 699 -11.08 -10.40 -26.25
N ILE A 700 -10.32 -9.30 -26.33
CA ILE A 700 -10.58 -8.18 -27.24
C ILE A 700 -10.49 -8.63 -28.70
N MET A 701 -9.44 -9.38 -29.07
CA MET A 701 -9.27 -9.91 -30.42
C MET A 701 -10.40 -10.89 -30.80
N ALA A 702 -10.80 -11.75 -29.87
CA ALA A 702 -11.91 -12.69 -30.05
C ALA A 702 -13.23 -11.95 -30.29
N CYS A 703 -13.46 -10.84 -29.58
CA CYS A 703 -14.64 -10.02 -29.77
C CYS A 703 -14.62 -9.27 -31.10
N ASN A 704 -13.46 -8.76 -31.51
CA ASN A 704 -13.26 -7.97 -32.72
C ASN A 704 -12.84 -8.81 -33.94
N LYS A 705 -13.26 -10.08 -34.02
CA LYS A 705 -12.90 -11.03 -35.11
C LYS A 705 -13.05 -10.47 -36.54
N ASN A 706 -13.95 -9.52 -36.74
CA ASN A 706 -14.19 -8.90 -38.05
C ASN A 706 -13.09 -7.92 -38.48
N LYS A 707 -12.39 -7.25 -37.54
CA LYS A 707 -11.30 -6.30 -37.85
C LYS A 707 -10.05 -7.00 -38.40
N TYR A 708 -9.87 -8.28 -38.05
CA TYR A 708 -8.67 -9.05 -38.40
C TYR A 708 -8.88 -9.95 -39.64
N ARG A 709 -10.04 -9.87 -40.32
CA ARG A 709 -10.29 -10.72 -41.48
C ARG A 709 -9.31 -10.36 -42.62
N PRO A 710 -8.68 -11.34 -43.28
CA PRO A 710 -7.69 -11.10 -44.33
C PRO A 710 -8.28 -10.47 -45.60
N ILE A 711 -9.61 -10.50 -45.76
CA ILE A 711 -10.32 -9.82 -46.86
C ILE A 711 -11.41 -8.95 -46.22
N PRO A 712 -11.31 -7.61 -46.27
CA PRO A 712 -12.38 -6.75 -45.81
C PRO A 712 -13.62 -6.98 -46.69
N GLN A 713 -14.80 -7.12 -46.08
CA GLN A 713 -16.06 -7.12 -46.84
C GLN A 713 -16.29 -5.72 -47.40
N ILE A 714 -15.91 -5.51 -48.65
CA ILE A 714 -16.26 -4.30 -49.38
C ILE A 714 -17.74 -4.42 -49.75
N ILE A 715 -18.61 -3.82 -48.94
CA ILE A 715 -20.00 -3.61 -49.33
C ILE A 715 -19.99 -2.45 -50.32
N ARG A 716 -19.94 -2.75 -51.61
CA ARG A 716 -20.19 -1.75 -52.66
C ARG A 716 -21.68 -1.45 -52.62
N GLN A 717 -22.05 -0.30 -52.06
CA GLN A 717 -23.41 0.21 -52.21
C GLN A 717 -23.59 0.59 -53.69
N ASN A 718 -24.38 -0.20 -54.41
CA ASN A 718 -24.87 0.19 -55.72
C ASN A 718 -25.93 1.27 -55.51
N TYR A 719 -25.57 2.52 -55.77
CA TYR A 719 -26.53 3.58 -55.93
C TYR A 719 -27.12 3.45 -57.34
N ASP A 720 -28.44 3.29 -57.45
CA ASP A 720 -29.12 3.45 -58.72
C ASP A 720 -29.04 4.93 -59.11
N LEU A 721 -28.18 5.24 -60.08
CA LEU A 721 -27.97 6.61 -60.56
C LEU A 721 -29.15 7.10 -61.42
N GLY A 722 -30.18 6.27 -61.66
CA GLY A 722 -31.35 6.64 -62.45
C GLY A 722 -31.04 6.95 -63.93
N ILE A 723 -29.86 6.58 -64.40
CA ILE A 723 -29.40 6.84 -65.77
C ILE A 723 -30.07 5.83 -66.70
N LYS A 724 -31.19 6.23 -67.28
CA LYS A 724 -31.92 5.45 -68.29
C LYS A 724 -31.34 5.72 -69.67
N LYS A 725 -31.04 4.67 -70.43
CA LYS A 725 -30.69 4.79 -71.86
C LYS A 725 -31.98 4.92 -72.66
N PHE A 726 -32.00 5.81 -73.64
CA PHE A 726 -33.13 5.98 -74.54
C PHE A 726 -32.72 5.58 -75.95
N ASP A 727 -33.56 4.80 -76.62
CA ASP A 727 -33.45 4.53 -78.05
C ASP A 727 -34.21 5.63 -78.80
N ASN A 728 -33.48 6.29 -79.70
CA ASN A 728 -33.98 7.39 -80.53
C ASN A 728 -34.09 7.00 -82.01
N SER A 729 -34.10 5.70 -82.32
CA SER A 729 -34.20 5.19 -83.70
C SER A 729 -35.59 5.34 -84.33
N GLY A 730 -36.62 5.74 -83.56
CA GLY A 730 -37.99 5.97 -84.04
C GLY A 730 -38.49 7.41 -83.83
N LEU A 731 -39.72 7.69 -84.29
CA LEU A 731 -40.39 9.00 -84.18
C LEU A 731 -40.66 9.47 -82.72
N LEU A 732 -40.56 8.59 -81.74
CA LEU A 732 -40.66 8.91 -80.30
C LEU A 732 -39.62 8.09 -79.53
N SER A 733 -38.87 8.76 -78.65
CA SER A 733 -37.85 8.14 -77.78
C SER A 733 -38.47 7.13 -76.83
N LYS A 734 -37.88 5.93 -76.74
CA LYS A 734 -38.29 4.87 -75.80
C LYS A 734 -37.15 4.56 -74.84
N ILE A 735 -37.48 4.30 -73.57
CA ILE A 735 -36.51 3.84 -72.57
C ILE A 735 -36.09 2.41 -72.93
N ILE A 736 -34.79 2.18 -72.97
CA ILE A 736 -34.17 0.85 -73.05
C ILE A 736 -33.98 0.38 -71.61
N ASP A 737 -34.57 -0.76 -71.26
CA ASP A 737 -34.34 -1.43 -69.97
C ASP A 737 -32.91 -1.99 -69.87
#